data_AF-A0A9D6CU79-F1
#
_entry.id   AF-A0A9D6CU79-F1
#
_cell.length_a   1.000
_cell.length_b   1.000
_cell.length_c   1.000
_cell.angle_alpha   90.00
_cell.angle_beta   90.00
_cell.angle_gamma   90.00
#
_symmetry.space_group_name_H-M   'P 1'
#
loop_
_entity.id
_entity.type
_entity.pdbx_description
1 polymer ?
#
loop_
_entity_poly.entity_id
_entity_poly.type
_entity_poly.pdbx_seq_one_letter_code
_entity_poly.pdbx_strand_id
1 'polypeptide(L)'
;MAKTAWSSSFLSGDGHSCPSNILIATLGLAFALTATAQHIPRPLIVNPDHHGFPTQPSFDVQSDGSVRFVWNTYANHRERLYTTSFRDGKRSRTQILSPEDGVYWMPQYVADGVNSGWAVWQTRRDGVWRIEGRRLEDGFWEPTELLSTRGSDALTPDAVVTSAGLLTAWEDVSVQPQRIAVRREDGRVEHVSPEEKPCYRPALADRGGKLWVLWDCYEGLDYAVYARKLDGGAPTKLSGDSNAMDAVVLALGDGRLVAAWVAEDGVLGKGAIDQRHRIEVATLEGGRWSEPRVAADLAHSLLSRVEPTVTAIWGFAGHRLSPMLIEQSGRPWLLWERKLTSEGRSTDPGALLGMPLDRADAQPVRIDSGLVQYDAATPGAELLVAGFDPTHNLVVQRAELGDAQPVEPFDVTGWQPIDLPLPHWGYEVGSRPSIEIDGKKHFLYWGDLHVHTTLTADAEGEVDELMHYARDKAKIDVVVMQENDASSWLDANDQGAYRNQVLTDSEYALSVYFSRKYTEPGRFVALPGWEWSDRTDDGNANHRTVIFAGDTAPMIRHPEEDDFEALCDMVEAAGGVMNSQHPTFRLVRRPCEGNIEVAAGWGVYINDPAKIHSDLSAGFKVGFAATSDGHRRNPGVGGGLTGFWAPELTPAAMLQALKEHRIYATNGSRLVLDARANGAFMGTDMEAAGPVELTLHARSPQAKIVKAVLVRDGDEIFSAPGDGLQLDLRYEDQPGQGFHWYYWRVELEGESPDYPGNIKVAEGHLGWTSPHRVTVR
;
A
#
# COMPACT_ATOMS: atom_id res chain seq x y z
N MET A 1 24.63 -60.54 -30.93
CA MET A 1 25.17 -60.32 -32.29
C MET A 1 25.91 -58.98 -32.23
N ALA A 2 27.25 -58.93 -32.38
CA ALA A 2 27.98 -58.76 -33.66
C ALA A 2 27.79 -57.34 -34.26
N LYS A 3 28.77 -56.54 -34.70
CA LYS A 3 30.27 -56.52 -34.79
C LYS A 3 30.66 -55.03 -35.07
N THR A 4 31.88 -54.44 -34.94
CA THR A 4 33.24 -54.71 -34.38
C THR A 4 33.91 -53.32 -34.23
N ALA A 5 34.62 -52.98 -33.14
CA ALA A 5 36.05 -53.24 -32.87
C ALA A 5 37.06 -52.71 -33.93
N TRP A 6 37.99 -51.84 -33.50
CA TRP A 6 39.37 -51.65 -33.99
C TRP A 6 40.24 -51.13 -32.82
N SER A 7 41.57 -51.30 -32.88
CA SER A 7 42.48 -51.26 -31.71
C SER A 7 43.97 -51.03 -32.06
N SER A 8 44.88 -51.11 -31.07
CA SER A 8 46.37 -51.08 -31.12
C SER A 8 47.01 -49.67 -31.21
N SER A 9 48.23 -49.38 -30.72
CA SER A 9 49.22 -50.06 -29.83
C SER A 9 50.31 -49.03 -29.41
N PHE A 10 50.67 -48.82 -28.13
CA PHE A 10 51.59 -49.59 -27.23
C PHE A 10 53.11 -49.27 -27.37
N LEU A 11 53.83 -49.23 -26.23
CA LEU A 11 55.31 -49.18 -26.03
C LEU A 11 56.04 -47.85 -26.36
N SER A 12 57.24 -47.50 -25.84
CA SER A 12 57.91 -47.69 -24.52
C SER A 12 59.32 -47.03 -24.56
N GLY A 13 59.87 -46.48 -23.47
CA GLY A 13 61.31 -46.11 -23.41
C GLY A 13 61.75 -45.26 -22.22
N ASP A 14 62.94 -45.52 -21.68
CA ASP A 14 63.50 -44.93 -20.45
C ASP A 14 64.67 -43.94 -20.68
N GLY A 15 64.95 -43.11 -19.66
CA GLY A 15 66.35 -42.95 -19.19
C GLY A 15 67.04 -41.58 -19.28
N HIS A 16 67.48 -41.08 -18.11
CA HIS A 16 68.62 -40.15 -17.88
C HIS A 16 68.46 -38.69 -18.40
N SER A 17 69.13 -37.65 -17.86
CA SER A 17 69.99 -37.48 -16.67
C SER A 17 70.02 -36.00 -16.22
N CYS A 18 70.28 -35.74 -14.93
CA CYS A 18 70.65 -34.39 -14.41
C CYS A 18 72.15 -34.10 -14.66
N PRO A 19 72.65 -32.84 -14.59
CA PRO A 19 73.00 -32.29 -13.27
C PRO A 19 72.97 -30.73 -13.08
N SER A 20 72.58 -30.33 -11.86
CA SER A 20 73.22 -29.32 -10.98
C SER A 20 73.47 -27.83 -11.41
N ASN A 21 72.90 -26.93 -10.59
CA ASN A 21 73.48 -25.70 -9.97
C ASN A 21 72.89 -24.33 -10.38
N ILE A 22 72.28 -23.62 -9.41
CA ILE A 22 72.87 -22.42 -8.76
C ILE A 22 71.98 -21.87 -7.62
N LEU A 23 72.66 -21.37 -6.56
CA LEU A 23 72.23 -20.57 -5.40
C LEU A 23 70.96 -20.89 -4.58
N ILE A 24 71.16 -20.96 -3.26
CA ILE A 24 70.13 -20.77 -2.23
C ILE A 24 70.01 -19.27 -1.93
N ALA A 25 68.78 -18.76 -1.83
CA ALA A 25 68.48 -17.46 -1.22
C ALA A 25 67.16 -17.54 -0.44
N THR A 26 67.22 -17.56 0.89
CA THR A 26 66.03 -17.55 1.74
C THR A 26 65.41 -16.15 1.79
N LEU A 27 64.22 -16.02 1.19
CA LEU A 27 63.32 -14.88 1.36
C LEU A 27 61.96 -15.41 1.79
N GLY A 28 61.57 -15.11 3.03
CA GLY A 28 60.26 -15.52 3.56
C GLY A 28 59.17 -14.58 3.07
N LEU A 29 58.37 -15.03 2.11
CA LEU A 29 57.04 -14.45 1.89
C LEU A 29 56.04 -15.20 2.77
N ALA A 30 55.45 -14.50 3.73
CA ALA A 30 54.19 -14.93 4.30
C ALA A 30 53.12 -14.77 3.20
N PHE A 31 52.57 -15.89 2.72
CA PHE A 31 51.38 -15.86 1.88
C PHE A 31 50.20 -15.41 2.74
N ALA A 32 49.93 -14.12 2.75
CA ALA A 32 48.61 -13.61 3.07
C ALA A 32 47.65 -14.15 2.00
N LEU A 33 46.85 -15.15 2.36
CA LEU A 33 45.75 -15.64 1.53
C LEU A 33 44.62 -14.61 1.56
N THR A 34 44.79 -13.52 0.80
CA THR A 34 43.68 -12.69 0.37
C THR A 34 42.80 -13.55 -0.52
N ALA A 35 41.71 -14.07 0.05
CA ALA A 35 40.68 -14.78 -0.71
C ALA A 35 40.00 -13.77 -1.63
N THR A 36 40.43 -13.72 -2.89
CA THR A 36 39.74 -12.97 -3.94
C THR A 36 38.44 -13.70 -4.26
N ALA A 37 37.32 -13.17 -3.76
CA ALA A 37 35.99 -13.71 -4.01
C ALA A 37 35.75 -13.80 -5.53
N GLN A 38 35.58 -15.03 -6.05
CA GLN A 38 35.48 -15.25 -7.49
C GLN A 38 34.03 -15.11 -7.98
N HIS A 39 33.65 -13.85 -8.19
CA HIS A 39 32.61 -13.33 -9.10
C HIS A 39 31.24 -14.00 -9.13
N ILE A 40 30.20 -13.17 -8.95
CA ILE A 40 28.86 -13.38 -9.50
C ILE A 40 28.81 -12.67 -10.87
N PRO A 41 28.86 -13.38 -12.02
CA PRO A 41 29.01 -12.74 -13.35
C PRO A 41 27.67 -12.48 -14.08
N ARG A 42 26.54 -12.85 -13.47
CA ARG A 42 25.16 -12.71 -13.96
C ARG A 42 24.20 -12.66 -12.77
N PRO A 43 22.98 -12.12 -12.91
CA PRO A 43 21.94 -12.23 -11.89
C PRO A 43 21.70 -13.70 -11.52
N LEU A 44 21.60 -14.00 -10.22
CA LEU A 44 21.35 -15.33 -9.70
C LEU A 44 19.94 -15.41 -9.13
N ILE A 45 19.11 -16.30 -9.68
CA ILE A 45 17.76 -16.56 -9.19
C ILE A 45 17.84 -17.30 -7.83
N VAL A 46 17.21 -16.72 -6.81
CA VAL A 46 17.13 -17.19 -5.43
C VAL A 46 16.08 -18.29 -5.28
N ASN A 47 14.97 -18.18 -6.02
CA ASN A 47 13.77 -19.03 -5.95
C ASN A 47 13.47 -19.87 -7.23
N PRO A 48 14.46 -20.42 -7.98
CA PRO A 48 14.24 -21.03 -9.31
C PRO A 48 13.42 -22.33 -9.30
N ASP A 49 13.06 -22.84 -8.11
CA ASP A 49 12.18 -23.99 -7.93
C ASP A 49 10.69 -23.59 -7.89
N HIS A 50 10.35 -22.31 -8.10
CA HIS A 50 9.02 -21.69 -8.22
C HIS A 50 7.92 -22.34 -7.37
N HIS A 51 7.86 -21.96 -6.09
CA HIS A 51 6.90 -22.53 -5.12
C HIS A 51 5.60 -21.72 -4.95
N GLY A 52 5.42 -20.66 -5.74
CA GLY A 52 4.30 -19.71 -5.62
C GLY A 52 4.69 -18.32 -6.08
N PHE A 53 3.88 -17.33 -5.68
CA PHE A 53 4.24 -15.91 -5.77
C PHE A 53 5.09 -15.53 -4.55
N PRO A 54 6.40 -15.26 -4.71
CA PRO A 54 7.25 -14.79 -3.62
C PRO A 54 6.93 -13.34 -3.25
N THR A 55 6.98 -13.02 -1.96
CA THR A 55 6.86 -11.65 -1.44
C THR A 55 7.86 -11.40 -0.32
N GLN A 56 8.13 -10.12 -0.04
CA GLN A 56 8.91 -9.67 1.12
C GLN A 56 10.26 -10.39 1.31
N PRO A 57 11.20 -10.25 0.37
CA PRO A 57 12.55 -10.76 0.56
C PRO A 57 13.30 -9.96 1.63
N SER A 58 14.14 -10.63 2.39
CA SER A 58 15.19 -10.03 3.23
C SER A 58 16.45 -10.86 3.12
N PHE A 59 17.61 -10.21 3.15
CA PHE A 59 18.90 -10.89 3.13
C PHE A 59 19.96 -10.18 3.98
N ASP A 60 20.93 -10.98 4.43
CA ASP A 60 22.14 -10.47 5.07
C ASP A 60 23.35 -11.33 4.67
N VAL A 61 24.56 -10.78 4.82
CA VAL A 61 25.81 -11.41 4.40
C VAL A 61 26.63 -11.87 5.60
N GLN A 62 26.82 -13.17 5.68
CA GLN A 62 27.58 -13.85 6.72
C GLN A 62 29.07 -13.52 6.63
N SER A 63 29.81 -13.70 7.73
CA SER A 63 31.21 -13.26 7.87
C SER A 63 32.23 -13.94 6.95
N ASP A 64 31.84 -14.94 6.15
CA ASP A 64 32.64 -15.55 5.08
C ASP A 64 32.30 -15.02 3.67
N GLY A 65 31.45 -14.00 3.57
CA GLY A 65 30.93 -13.46 2.32
C GLY A 65 29.76 -14.26 1.73
N SER A 66 29.23 -15.28 2.43
CA SER A 66 28.05 -16.01 1.96
C SER A 66 26.75 -15.30 2.32
N VAL A 67 25.87 -15.11 1.35
CA VAL A 67 24.59 -14.41 1.52
C VAL A 67 23.53 -15.40 1.97
N ARG A 68 22.60 -15.01 2.86
CA ARG A 68 21.40 -15.81 3.16
C ARG A 68 20.14 -14.98 2.98
N PHE A 69 19.16 -15.59 2.31
CA PHE A 69 17.85 -15.02 2.03
C PHE A 69 16.78 -15.69 2.90
N VAL A 70 15.79 -14.91 3.30
CA VAL A 70 14.45 -15.36 3.70
C VAL A 70 13.41 -14.61 2.87
N TRP A 71 12.27 -15.23 2.61
CA TRP A 71 11.15 -14.60 1.90
C TRP A 71 9.85 -15.34 2.21
N ASN A 72 8.71 -14.66 2.06
CA ASN A 72 7.39 -15.30 2.11
C ASN A 72 7.00 -15.81 0.71
N THR A 73 6.08 -16.76 0.63
CA THR A 73 5.54 -17.24 -0.66
C THR A 73 4.14 -17.80 -0.45
N TYR A 74 3.20 -17.31 -1.26
CA TYR A 74 1.82 -17.81 -1.30
C TYR A 74 1.58 -18.72 -2.52
N ALA A 75 0.91 -19.86 -2.33
CA ALA A 75 0.43 -20.73 -3.40
C ALA A 75 -0.65 -21.73 -2.94
N ASN A 76 -1.75 -21.84 -3.68
CA ASN A 76 -2.81 -22.87 -3.50
C ASN A 76 -3.41 -22.85 -2.07
N HIS A 77 -3.91 -21.70 -1.62
CA HIS A 77 -4.44 -21.50 -0.25
C HIS A 77 -3.45 -21.86 0.87
N ARG A 78 -2.16 -21.58 0.66
CA ARG A 78 -1.07 -21.82 1.62
C ARG A 78 -0.04 -20.73 1.51
N GLU A 79 0.47 -20.31 2.65
CA GLU A 79 1.50 -19.30 2.77
C GLU A 79 2.62 -19.84 3.67
N ARG A 80 3.88 -19.60 3.29
CA ARG A 80 5.07 -20.18 3.93
C ARG A 80 6.30 -19.31 3.77
N LEU A 81 7.07 -19.21 4.86
CA LEU A 81 8.44 -18.71 4.82
C LEU A 81 9.42 -19.75 4.28
N TYR A 82 10.32 -19.31 3.40
CA TYR A 82 11.40 -20.08 2.79
C TYR A 82 12.77 -19.45 3.05
N THR A 83 13.85 -20.23 2.87
CA THR A 83 15.23 -19.73 2.98
C THR A 83 16.19 -20.48 2.06
N THR A 84 17.26 -19.80 1.60
CA THR A 84 18.42 -20.39 0.94
C THR A 84 19.65 -19.51 1.17
N SER A 85 20.86 -20.08 1.04
CA SER A 85 22.12 -19.32 1.06
C SER A 85 22.90 -19.44 -0.25
N PHE A 86 23.71 -18.43 -0.55
CA PHE A 86 24.61 -18.36 -1.70
C PHE A 86 26.06 -18.22 -1.26
N ARG A 87 26.95 -18.99 -1.88
CA ARG A 87 28.40 -18.91 -1.65
C ARG A 87 29.16 -19.34 -2.91
N ASP A 88 30.23 -18.62 -3.27
CA ASP A 88 31.11 -18.96 -4.40
C ASP A 88 30.34 -19.27 -5.70
N GLY A 89 29.34 -18.43 -6.02
CA GLY A 89 28.44 -18.57 -7.17
C GLY A 89 27.44 -19.74 -7.10
N LYS A 90 27.34 -20.44 -5.96
CA LYS A 90 26.49 -21.63 -5.78
C LYS A 90 25.38 -21.35 -4.77
N ARG A 91 24.15 -21.70 -5.17
CA ARG A 91 22.95 -21.68 -4.32
C ARG A 91 22.85 -22.97 -3.49
N SER A 92 22.37 -22.88 -2.26
CA SER A 92 21.98 -24.02 -1.44
C SER A 92 20.63 -24.60 -1.91
N ARG A 93 20.20 -25.74 -1.36
CA ARG A 93 18.80 -26.18 -1.56
C ARG A 93 17.88 -25.26 -0.76
N THR A 94 16.84 -24.70 -1.39
CA THR A 94 15.77 -23.99 -0.64
C THR A 94 15.16 -24.91 0.42
N GLN A 95 14.96 -24.35 1.60
CA GLN A 95 14.35 -24.99 2.76
C GLN A 95 13.06 -24.23 3.12
N ILE A 96 12.07 -24.93 3.67
CA ILE A 96 10.94 -24.29 4.34
C ILE A 96 11.44 -23.86 5.73
N LEU A 97 11.31 -22.58 6.05
CA LEU A 97 11.70 -21.99 7.33
C LEU A 97 10.52 -21.99 8.32
N SER A 98 9.32 -21.76 7.82
CA SER A 98 8.08 -21.84 8.59
C SER A 98 7.85 -23.25 9.16
N PRO A 99 7.27 -23.40 10.37
CA PRO A 99 7.00 -24.70 10.95
C PRO A 99 5.83 -25.44 10.27
N GLU A 100 4.89 -24.69 9.71
CA GLU A 100 3.65 -25.18 9.08
C GLU A 100 3.06 -24.14 8.12
N ASP A 101 1.95 -24.47 7.46
CA ASP A 101 1.20 -23.56 6.61
C ASP A 101 0.44 -22.55 7.50
N GLY A 102 0.53 -21.25 7.22
CA GLY A 102 -0.09 -20.22 8.07
C GLY A 102 0.23 -18.81 7.63
N VAL A 103 -0.20 -17.82 8.40
CA VAL A 103 -0.04 -16.39 8.09
C VAL A 103 1.32 -15.87 8.55
N TYR A 104 2.11 -15.31 7.65
CA TYR A 104 3.47 -14.79 7.89
C TYR A 104 3.69 -13.43 7.19
N TRP A 105 4.39 -12.50 7.83
CA TRP A 105 4.64 -11.16 7.30
C TRP A 105 6.01 -10.65 7.73
N MET A 106 6.63 -9.81 6.91
CA MET A 106 7.94 -9.18 7.12
C MET A 106 9.01 -10.15 7.68
N PRO A 107 9.38 -11.22 6.94
CA PRO A 107 10.49 -12.07 7.35
C PRO A 107 11.82 -11.33 7.18
N GLN A 108 12.54 -11.11 8.28
CA GLN A 108 13.89 -10.57 8.29
C GLN A 108 14.92 -11.69 8.52
N TYR A 109 16.13 -11.55 7.96
CA TYR A 109 17.29 -12.35 8.36
C TYR A 109 18.45 -11.45 8.79
N VAL A 110 19.09 -11.81 9.90
CA VAL A 110 20.26 -11.11 10.46
C VAL A 110 21.36 -12.12 10.80
N ALA A 111 22.58 -11.88 10.32
CA ALA A 111 23.72 -12.76 10.50
C ALA A 111 24.55 -12.39 11.75
N ASP A 112 25.11 -13.40 12.42
CA ASP A 112 26.09 -13.21 13.51
C ASP A 112 27.36 -14.07 13.34
N GLY A 113 27.45 -14.85 12.26
CA GLY A 113 28.61 -15.66 11.92
C GLY A 113 28.45 -16.37 10.58
N VAL A 114 29.18 -17.47 10.38
CA VAL A 114 29.06 -18.33 9.19
C VAL A 114 28.06 -19.45 9.48
N ASN A 115 27.01 -19.59 8.66
CA ASN A 115 25.88 -20.49 8.93
C ASN A 115 25.29 -20.27 10.33
N SER A 116 25.25 -19.01 10.74
CA SER A 116 24.84 -18.55 12.06
C SER A 116 24.11 -17.22 11.91
N GLY A 117 22.96 -17.09 12.56
CA GLY A 117 22.13 -15.89 12.54
C GLY A 117 20.76 -16.13 13.15
N TRP A 118 19.82 -15.23 12.86
CA TRP A 118 18.41 -15.37 13.21
C TRP A 118 17.54 -15.04 12.01
N ALA A 119 16.45 -15.78 11.85
CA ALA A 119 15.30 -15.30 11.09
C ALA A 119 14.20 -14.87 12.06
N VAL A 120 13.60 -13.71 11.81
CA VAL A 120 12.54 -13.09 12.61
C VAL A 120 11.37 -12.79 11.68
N TRP A 121 10.12 -12.94 12.14
CA TRP A 121 8.95 -12.63 11.33
C TRP A 121 7.72 -12.29 12.19
N GLN A 122 6.79 -11.56 11.60
CA GLN A 122 5.44 -11.39 12.13
C GLN A 122 4.55 -12.56 11.67
N THR A 123 3.64 -13.03 12.52
CA THR A 123 2.68 -14.10 12.18
C THR A 123 1.38 -13.92 12.94
N ARG A 124 0.26 -14.38 12.37
CA ARG A 124 -1.05 -14.32 13.04
C ARG A 124 -1.49 -15.71 13.49
N ARG A 125 -1.67 -15.90 14.81
CA ARG A 125 -2.09 -17.17 15.41
C ARG A 125 -3.13 -16.97 16.50
N ASP A 126 -4.11 -17.85 16.58
CA ASP A 126 -5.21 -17.78 17.57
C ASP A 126 -5.94 -16.42 17.59
N GLY A 127 -5.95 -15.73 16.45
CA GLY A 127 -6.50 -14.38 16.25
C GLY A 127 -5.49 -13.23 16.41
N VAL A 128 -4.38 -13.44 17.13
CA VAL A 128 -3.39 -12.44 17.57
C VAL A 128 -2.18 -12.38 16.66
N TRP A 129 -1.71 -11.17 16.34
CA TRP A 129 -0.44 -10.92 15.66
C TRP A 129 0.74 -11.00 16.63
N ARG A 130 1.80 -11.71 16.28
CA ARG A 130 2.97 -11.89 17.16
C ARG A 130 4.26 -12.02 16.37
N ILE A 131 5.36 -11.57 16.97
CA ILE A 131 6.70 -11.76 16.42
C ILE A 131 7.26 -13.09 16.90
N GLU A 132 7.64 -13.95 15.96
CA GLU A 132 8.30 -15.24 16.13
C GLU A 132 9.68 -15.20 15.46
N GLY A 133 10.53 -16.19 15.77
CA GLY A 133 11.80 -16.36 15.06
C GLY A 133 12.44 -17.72 15.28
N ARG A 134 13.52 -17.98 14.54
CA ARG A 134 14.35 -19.19 14.68
C ARG A 134 15.83 -18.83 14.65
N ARG A 135 16.57 -19.40 15.60
CA ARG A 135 18.03 -19.41 15.60
C ARG A 135 18.54 -20.33 14.49
N LEU A 136 19.51 -19.85 13.72
CA LEU A 136 20.39 -20.66 12.88
C LEU A 136 21.71 -20.85 13.61
N GLU A 137 22.13 -22.09 13.85
CA GLU A 137 23.39 -22.42 14.52
C GLU A 137 24.04 -23.66 13.86
N ASP A 138 25.34 -23.58 13.55
CA ASP A 138 26.10 -24.57 12.77
C ASP A 138 25.41 -25.04 11.46
N GLY A 139 24.55 -24.19 10.88
CA GLY A 139 23.76 -24.49 9.68
C GLY A 139 22.43 -25.21 9.90
N PHE A 140 22.03 -25.43 11.16
CA PHE A 140 20.76 -26.04 11.54
C PHE A 140 19.81 -24.98 12.13
N TRP A 141 18.52 -25.09 11.81
CA TRP A 141 17.49 -24.21 12.34
C TRP A 141 16.86 -24.81 13.60
N GLU A 142 17.07 -24.17 14.74
CA GLU A 142 16.44 -24.52 16.03
C GLU A 142 14.90 -24.37 15.99
N PRO A 143 14.16 -24.85 17.00
CA PRO A 143 12.71 -24.64 17.10
C PRO A 143 12.30 -23.15 17.10
N THR A 144 11.05 -22.88 16.72
CA THR A 144 10.50 -21.51 16.73
C THR A 144 10.34 -20.96 18.15
N GLU A 145 10.90 -19.78 18.39
CA GLU A 145 10.73 -18.98 19.61
C GLU A 145 9.66 -17.90 19.41
N LEU A 146 8.90 -17.60 20.47
CA LEU A 146 8.04 -16.43 20.54
C LEU A 146 8.86 -15.26 21.11
N LEU A 147 9.06 -14.22 20.30
CA LEU A 147 9.91 -13.08 20.63
C LEU A 147 9.11 -11.91 21.23
N SER A 148 7.89 -11.68 20.74
CA SER A 148 6.98 -10.65 21.28
C SER A 148 6.26 -11.07 22.58
N THR A 149 5.65 -10.11 23.26
CA THR A 149 4.85 -10.34 24.49
C THR A 149 3.68 -11.30 24.23
N ARG A 150 3.61 -12.39 24.99
CA ARG A 150 2.57 -13.43 24.83
C ARG A 150 1.16 -12.88 25.09
N GLY A 151 0.33 -12.89 24.04
CA GLY A 151 -1.07 -12.47 24.12
C GLY A 151 -1.30 -10.98 23.87
N SER A 152 -0.25 -10.22 23.56
CA SER A 152 -0.32 -8.89 22.98
C SER A 152 -0.21 -9.00 21.46
N ASP A 153 -1.00 -8.21 20.72
CA ASP A 153 -0.74 -7.96 19.31
C ASP A 153 0.59 -7.20 19.14
N ALA A 154 1.42 -7.65 18.20
CA ALA A 154 2.73 -7.08 17.89
C ALA A 154 2.96 -7.07 16.37
N LEU A 155 3.34 -5.91 15.85
CA LEU A 155 3.45 -5.63 14.40
C LEU A 155 4.81 -5.00 14.04
N THR A 156 5.13 -5.00 12.75
CA THR A 156 6.25 -4.24 12.17
C THR A 156 7.58 -4.54 12.88
N PRO A 157 8.05 -5.80 12.85
CA PRO A 157 9.27 -6.19 13.55
C PRO A 157 10.51 -5.56 12.92
N ASP A 158 11.47 -5.24 13.77
CA ASP A 158 12.87 -5.03 13.37
C ASP A 158 13.85 -5.77 14.28
N ALA A 159 15.03 -6.12 13.79
CA ALA A 159 15.97 -7.03 14.45
C ALA A 159 17.45 -6.67 14.22
N VAL A 160 18.28 -6.83 15.25
CA VAL A 160 19.75 -6.80 15.13
C VAL A 160 20.39 -7.84 16.06
N VAL A 161 21.55 -8.38 15.69
CA VAL A 161 22.35 -9.23 16.60
C VAL A 161 23.56 -8.47 17.10
N THR A 162 23.77 -8.50 18.41
CA THR A 162 24.95 -7.94 19.10
C THR A 162 25.89 -9.05 19.54
N SER A 163 27.05 -8.65 20.06
CA SER A 163 27.96 -9.57 20.79
C SER A 163 27.36 -10.25 22.03
N ALA A 164 26.14 -9.89 22.46
CA ALA A 164 25.42 -10.51 23.56
C ALA A 164 24.19 -11.35 23.13
N GLY A 165 23.69 -11.19 21.90
CA GLY A 165 22.52 -11.91 21.39
C GLY A 165 21.62 -11.07 20.49
N LEU A 166 20.42 -11.59 20.20
CA LEU A 166 19.40 -10.92 19.40
C LEU A 166 18.69 -9.82 20.21
N LEU A 167 18.55 -8.63 19.63
CA LEU A 167 17.48 -7.69 19.97
C LEU A 167 16.40 -7.71 18.89
N THR A 168 15.18 -7.44 19.31
CA THR A 168 14.04 -7.17 18.40
C THR A 168 13.22 -6.00 18.91
N ALA A 169 12.75 -5.16 18.00
CA ALA A 169 11.78 -4.11 18.23
C ALA A 169 10.45 -4.42 17.50
N TRP A 170 9.34 -3.88 17.98
CA TRP A 170 8.03 -3.98 17.32
C TRP A 170 7.07 -2.87 17.79
N GLU A 171 5.99 -2.66 17.04
CA GLU A 171 4.81 -1.91 17.46
C GLU A 171 3.99 -2.74 18.45
N ASP A 172 4.05 -2.41 19.73
CA ASP A 172 3.14 -2.93 20.74
C ASP A 172 1.83 -2.13 20.70
N VAL A 173 0.83 -2.76 20.09
CA VAL A 173 -0.53 -2.22 19.93
C VAL A 173 -1.49 -2.74 21.01
N SER A 174 -1.00 -3.51 21.98
CA SER A 174 -1.77 -3.91 23.18
C SER A 174 -1.87 -2.81 24.24
N VAL A 175 -1.08 -1.74 24.07
CA VAL A 175 -1.20 -0.46 24.80
C VAL A 175 -1.84 0.60 23.91
N GLN A 176 -2.56 1.54 24.51
CA GLN A 176 -3.19 2.67 23.81
C GLN A 176 -2.76 4.01 24.45
N PRO A 177 -2.17 4.95 23.67
CA PRO A 177 -1.74 4.80 22.29
C PRO A 177 -0.65 3.72 22.13
N GLN A 178 -0.49 3.20 20.91
CA GLN A 178 0.52 2.17 20.62
C GLN A 178 1.95 2.68 20.83
N ARG A 179 2.85 1.78 21.23
CA ARG A 179 4.23 2.14 21.59
C ARG A 179 5.24 1.23 20.91
N ILE A 180 6.45 1.73 20.73
CA ILE A 180 7.56 0.87 20.36
C ILE A 180 8.02 0.10 21.59
N ALA A 181 8.01 -1.22 21.49
CA ALA A 181 8.63 -2.13 22.44
C ALA A 181 9.98 -2.61 21.89
N VAL A 182 10.95 -2.84 22.79
CA VAL A 182 12.22 -3.48 22.46
C VAL A 182 12.48 -4.62 23.43
N ARG A 183 12.70 -5.82 22.91
CA ARG A 183 13.26 -6.97 23.64
C ARG A 183 14.77 -6.95 23.54
N ARG A 184 15.43 -7.01 24.69
CA ARG A 184 16.88 -7.18 24.81
C ARG A 184 17.30 -8.65 24.85
N GLU A 185 18.61 -8.86 24.79
CA GLU A 185 19.28 -10.16 24.78
C GLU A 185 19.05 -10.97 26.07
N ASP A 186 18.72 -10.30 27.20
CA ASP A 186 18.30 -10.92 28.47
C ASP A 186 16.81 -11.35 28.48
N GLY A 187 16.11 -11.15 27.36
CA GLY A 187 14.67 -11.40 27.21
C GLY A 187 13.76 -10.33 27.81
N ARG A 188 14.32 -9.26 28.42
CA ARG A 188 13.54 -8.15 29.00
C ARG A 188 12.97 -7.27 27.90
N VAL A 189 11.67 -7.00 27.98
CA VAL A 189 10.97 -6.03 27.12
C VAL A 189 10.89 -4.67 27.84
N GLU A 190 11.19 -3.57 27.13
CA GLU A 190 10.93 -2.21 27.60
C GLU A 190 10.28 -1.35 26.49
N HIS A 191 9.32 -0.50 26.84
CA HIS A 191 8.77 0.49 25.89
C HIS A 191 9.74 1.67 25.76
N VAL A 192 10.09 2.02 24.53
CA VAL A 192 11.13 3.01 24.23
C VAL A 192 10.59 4.37 23.79
N SER A 193 9.39 4.39 23.21
CA SER A 193 8.69 5.58 22.71
C SER A 193 7.95 6.36 23.82
N PRO A 194 7.41 7.57 23.53
CA PRO A 194 6.56 8.32 24.45
C PRO A 194 5.24 7.59 24.80
N GLU A 195 4.40 8.23 25.61
CA GLU A 195 3.14 7.64 26.15
C GLU A 195 1.89 8.39 25.69
N GLU A 196 2.06 9.59 25.15
CA GLU A 196 1.01 10.54 24.79
C GLU A 196 0.61 10.52 23.30
N LYS A 197 1.33 9.76 22.46
CA LYS A 197 1.15 9.70 21.00
C LYS A 197 1.43 8.29 20.47
N PRO A 198 0.73 7.82 19.41
CA PRO A 198 0.99 6.52 18.79
C PRO A 198 2.26 6.56 17.94
N CYS A 199 3.05 5.49 18.02
CA CYS A 199 4.35 5.39 17.35
C CYS A 199 4.51 4.05 16.60
N TYR A 200 5.24 4.10 15.49
CA TYR A 200 5.26 3.11 14.40
C TYR A 200 6.67 2.79 13.91
N ARG A 201 6.83 1.72 13.11
CA ARG A 201 8.03 1.44 12.29
C ARG A 201 9.38 1.63 13.02
N PRO A 202 9.72 0.75 13.96
CA PRO A 202 11.01 0.82 14.64
C PRO A 202 12.17 0.45 13.69
N ALA A 203 13.31 1.10 13.86
CA ALA A 203 14.57 0.75 13.20
C ALA A 203 15.73 0.75 14.20
N LEU A 204 16.45 -0.35 14.30
CA LEU A 204 17.52 -0.61 15.26
C LEU A 204 18.90 -0.40 14.63
N ALA A 205 19.87 0.03 15.45
CA ALA A 205 21.28 -0.05 15.13
C ALA A 205 22.09 -0.41 16.38
N ASP A 206 22.91 -1.47 16.31
CA ASP A 206 24.08 -1.59 17.20
C ASP A 206 25.30 -0.90 16.58
N ARG A 207 26.16 -0.43 17.47
CA ARG A 207 27.47 0.11 17.13
C ARG A 207 28.52 -0.30 18.17
N GLY A 208 28.67 -1.61 18.38
CA GLY A 208 29.62 -2.18 19.32
C GLY A 208 29.16 -2.01 20.78
N GLY A 209 27.94 -2.47 21.08
CA GLY A 209 27.30 -2.28 22.38
C GLY A 209 26.86 -0.84 22.65
N LYS A 210 26.43 -0.14 21.60
CA LYS A 210 25.86 1.23 21.67
C LYS A 210 24.56 1.23 20.90
N LEU A 211 23.52 0.74 21.54
CA LEU A 211 22.25 0.47 20.89
C LEU A 211 21.41 1.74 20.74
N TRP A 212 20.90 1.93 19.52
CA TRP A 212 19.93 2.97 19.17
C TRP A 212 18.69 2.33 18.56
N VAL A 213 17.56 2.99 18.80
CA VAL A 213 16.30 2.74 18.12
C VAL A 213 15.77 4.07 17.60
N LEU A 214 15.39 4.09 16.33
CA LEU A 214 14.59 5.12 15.68
C LEU A 214 13.17 4.59 15.48
N TRP A 215 12.22 5.51 15.30
CA TRP A 215 10.83 5.24 15.00
C TRP A 215 10.14 6.55 14.59
N ASP A 216 8.91 6.51 14.08
CA ASP A 216 8.07 7.70 13.91
C ASP A 216 6.84 7.68 14.82
N CYS A 217 6.26 8.86 15.08
CA CYS A 217 5.03 9.00 15.85
C CYS A 217 4.08 9.99 15.19
N TYR A 218 2.78 9.70 15.20
CA TYR A 218 1.75 10.61 14.70
C TYR A 218 1.38 11.66 15.75
N GLU A 219 1.63 12.94 15.46
CA GLU A 219 1.31 14.09 16.32
C GLU A 219 0.91 15.33 15.51
N GLY A 220 -0.13 16.04 15.96
CA GLY A 220 -0.45 17.37 15.41
C GLY A 220 -0.98 17.41 13.97
N LEU A 221 -1.48 16.28 13.44
CA LEU A 221 -1.93 15.99 12.05
C LEU A 221 -0.89 15.28 11.15
N ASP A 222 0.36 15.19 11.59
CA ASP A 222 1.50 14.67 10.80
C ASP A 222 2.34 13.66 11.60
N TYR A 223 3.30 13.01 10.96
CA TYR A 223 4.30 12.16 11.60
C TYR A 223 5.59 12.93 11.91
N ALA A 224 6.28 12.50 12.96
CA ALA A 224 7.62 12.98 13.30
C ALA A 224 8.54 11.82 13.67
N VAL A 225 9.76 11.84 13.13
CA VAL A 225 10.81 10.84 13.43
C VAL A 225 11.46 11.16 14.77
N TYR A 226 11.68 10.13 15.59
CA TYR A 226 12.35 10.17 16.88
C TYR A 226 13.53 9.19 16.93
N ALA A 227 14.49 9.46 17.81
CA ALA A 227 15.57 8.53 18.15
C ALA A 227 15.80 8.45 19.65
N ARG A 228 16.28 7.29 20.12
CA ARG A 228 16.75 7.08 21.50
C ARG A 228 17.91 6.11 21.55
N LYS A 229 18.95 6.48 22.31
CA LYS A 229 19.96 5.53 22.78
C LYS A 229 19.36 4.68 23.89
N LEU A 230 19.31 3.36 23.73
CA LEU A 230 18.70 2.46 24.70
C LEU A 230 19.37 2.54 26.08
N ASP A 231 20.68 2.75 26.12
CA ASP A 231 21.46 2.78 27.36
C ASP A 231 21.55 4.21 27.92
N GLY A 232 20.39 4.73 28.35
CA GLY A 232 20.28 5.98 29.11
C GLY A 232 19.97 7.26 28.32
N GLY A 233 19.57 7.16 27.05
CA GLY A 233 19.01 8.30 26.31
C GLY A 233 17.52 8.50 26.59
N ALA A 234 17.05 9.75 26.47
CA ALA A 234 15.64 10.08 26.33
C ALA A 234 15.25 10.11 24.83
N PRO A 235 13.96 9.91 24.48
CA PRO A 235 13.45 10.21 23.14
C PRO A 235 13.81 11.63 22.69
N THR A 236 14.30 11.77 21.47
CA THR A 236 14.64 13.05 20.84
C THR A 236 14.04 13.09 19.45
N LYS A 237 13.20 14.09 19.14
CA LYS A 237 12.70 14.30 17.77
C LYS A 237 13.87 14.63 16.84
N LEU A 238 13.94 13.99 15.69
CA LEU A 238 14.94 14.20 14.65
C LEU A 238 14.40 15.00 13.46
N SER A 239 13.15 14.76 13.03
CA SER A 239 12.57 15.52 11.91
C SER A 239 12.32 16.99 12.29
N GLY A 240 12.18 17.84 11.28
CA GLY A 240 11.82 19.25 11.47
C GLY A 240 10.32 19.43 11.68
N ASP A 241 9.78 20.50 11.11
CA ASP A 241 8.33 20.71 11.01
C ASP A 241 7.70 19.97 9.81
N SER A 242 8.47 19.09 9.15
CA SER A 242 8.04 18.19 8.08
C SER A 242 7.22 17.01 8.61
N ASN A 243 6.17 16.62 7.88
CA ASN A 243 5.54 15.31 8.02
C ASN A 243 6.57 14.24 7.61
N ALA A 244 6.98 13.37 8.52
CA ALA A 244 8.15 12.53 8.36
C ALA A 244 8.02 11.14 9.00
N MET A 245 8.24 10.09 8.20
CA MET A 245 8.08 8.66 8.56
C MET A 245 9.12 7.78 7.83
N ASP A 246 9.06 6.46 8.02
CA ASP A 246 9.96 5.48 7.35
C ASP A 246 11.45 5.71 7.63
N ALA A 247 11.79 5.84 8.93
CA ALA A 247 13.14 6.16 9.37
C ALA A 247 14.08 4.95 9.38
N VAL A 248 15.08 4.94 8.50
CA VAL A 248 16.19 3.96 8.51
C VAL A 248 17.44 4.54 9.17
N VAL A 249 18.27 3.66 9.75
CA VAL A 249 19.50 4.04 10.47
C VAL A 249 20.68 3.14 10.11
N LEU A 250 21.86 3.75 9.97
CA LEU A 250 23.12 3.05 9.69
C LEU A 250 24.22 3.46 10.67
N ALA A 251 24.96 2.47 11.18
CA ALA A 251 26.15 2.65 12.00
C ALA A 251 27.43 2.52 11.14
N LEU A 252 28.12 3.64 10.89
CA LEU A 252 29.36 3.68 10.09
C LEU A 252 30.57 3.15 10.87
N GLY A 253 31.63 2.71 10.21
CA GLY A 253 32.85 2.21 10.85
C GLY A 253 33.58 3.22 11.76
N ASP A 254 33.39 4.53 11.56
CA ASP A 254 34.21 5.58 12.16
C ASP A 254 33.83 6.02 13.60
N GLY A 255 32.55 6.24 13.86
CA GLY A 255 32.02 6.79 15.11
C GLY A 255 30.57 7.28 15.00
N ARG A 256 30.12 7.62 13.79
CA ARG A 256 28.83 8.27 13.51
C ARG A 256 27.68 7.28 13.33
N LEU A 257 26.46 7.80 13.46
CA LEU A 257 25.27 7.20 12.85
C LEU A 257 24.77 8.12 11.73
N VAL A 258 24.16 7.54 10.70
CA VAL A 258 23.36 8.27 9.72
C VAL A 258 21.92 7.79 9.84
N ALA A 259 20.97 8.72 9.77
CA ALA A 259 19.55 8.43 9.67
C ALA A 259 19.00 9.06 8.39
N ALA A 260 18.06 8.38 7.75
CA ALA A 260 17.31 8.85 6.59
C ALA A 260 15.83 8.52 6.77
N TRP A 261 14.94 9.37 6.28
CA TRP A 261 13.49 9.18 6.37
C TRP A 261 12.78 9.84 5.18
N VAL A 262 11.58 9.37 4.88
CA VAL A 262 10.68 10.06 3.95
C VAL A 262 10.09 11.27 4.64
N ALA A 263 10.02 12.39 3.93
CA ALA A 263 9.23 13.53 4.32
C ALA A 263 8.34 14.01 3.17
N GLU A 264 7.17 14.56 3.48
CA GLU A 264 6.20 15.00 2.49
C GLU A 264 5.53 16.34 2.81
N ASP A 265 5.05 17.04 1.78
CA ASP A 265 4.14 18.19 1.88
C ASP A 265 2.93 18.01 0.94
N GLY A 266 1.74 18.45 1.37
CA GLY A 266 0.55 18.47 0.53
C GLY A 266 0.64 19.47 -0.61
N VAL A 267 0.15 19.12 -1.80
CA VAL A 267 0.16 19.98 -3.00
C VAL A 267 -1.18 19.99 -3.75
N LEU A 268 -1.51 21.15 -4.32
CA LEU A 268 -2.68 21.40 -5.17
C LEU A 268 -2.25 21.75 -6.60
N GLY A 269 -2.85 21.12 -7.60
CA GLY A 269 -2.55 21.35 -9.02
C GLY A 269 -3.76 21.11 -9.90
N LYS A 270 -4.22 22.16 -10.61
CA LYS A 270 -5.47 22.15 -11.41
C LYS A 270 -6.70 21.55 -10.68
N GLY A 271 -6.79 21.74 -9.36
CA GLY A 271 -7.87 21.23 -8.52
C GLY A 271 -7.69 19.79 -8.02
N ALA A 272 -6.70 19.05 -8.52
CA ALA A 272 -6.27 17.78 -7.92
C ALA A 272 -5.39 18.05 -6.68
N ILE A 273 -5.49 17.19 -5.66
CA ILE A 273 -4.65 17.23 -4.46
C ILE A 273 -3.82 15.95 -4.41
N ASP A 274 -2.52 16.09 -4.14
CA ASP A 274 -1.55 14.99 -4.07
C ASP A 274 -0.42 15.39 -3.08
N GLN A 275 0.67 14.64 -3.00
CA GLN A 275 1.74 14.85 -2.00
C GLN A 275 3.14 14.84 -2.62
N ARG A 276 3.96 15.87 -2.35
CA ARG A 276 5.36 15.92 -2.81
C ARG A 276 6.29 15.26 -1.80
N HIS A 277 6.96 14.22 -2.23
CA HIS A 277 7.84 13.40 -1.40
C HIS A 277 9.32 13.74 -1.58
N ARG A 278 10.09 13.60 -0.51
CA ARG A 278 11.56 13.77 -0.46
C ARG A 278 12.17 12.80 0.54
N ILE A 279 13.49 12.60 0.46
CA ILE A 279 14.27 11.98 1.53
C ILE A 279 15.00 13.07 2.29
N GLU A 280 14.80 13.12 3.60
CA GLU A 280 15.57 13.92 4.55
C GLU A 280 16.60 13.04 5.28
N VAL A 281 17.74 13.63 5.66
CA VAL A 281 18.80 12.92 6.38
C VAL A 281 19.36 13.75 7.54
N ALA A 282 19.81 13.05 8.59
CA ALA A 282 20.60 13.61 9.67
C ALA A 282 21.78 12.69 10.04
N THR A 283 22.79 13.24 10.72
CA THR A 283 23.98 12.50 11.15
C THR A 283 24.27 12.77 12.62
N LEU A 284 24.51 11.71 13.39
CA LEU A 284 24.93 11.79 14.79
C LEU A 284 26.45 11.85 14.86
N GLU A 285 27.01 12.99 15.27
CA GLU A 285 28.44 13.17 15.49
C GLU A 285 28.70 13.89 16.82
N GLY A 286 29.75 13.51 17.55
CA GLY A 286 30.07 14.09 18.86
C GLY A 286 28.99 13.90 19.95
N GLY A 287 27.96 13.08 19.69
CA GLY A 287 26.79 12.92 20.56
C GLY A 287 25.64 13.90 20.28
N ARG A 288 25.70 14.68 19.19
CA ARG A 288 24.60 15.54 18.72
C ARG A 288 24.20 15.17 17.29
N TRP A 289 22.89 15.12 17.03
CA TRP A 289 22.37 15.05 15.67
C TRP A 289 22.53 16.39 14.95
N SER A 290 22.89 16.36 13.66
CA SER A 290 22.76 17.51 12.78
C SER A 290 21.29 17.92 12.64
N GLU A 291 21.05 19.18 12.29
CA GLU A 291 19.74 19.57 11.74
C GLU A 291 19.46 18.72 10.47
N PRO A 292 18.18 18.36 10.18
CA PRO A 292 17.81 17.69 8.95
C PRO A 292 18.22 18.46 7.70
N ARG A 293 18.57 17.73 6.64
CA ARG A 293 18.69 18.28 5.29
C ARG A 293 17.98 17.38 4.29
N VAL A 294 17.39 17.99 3.27
CA VAL A 294 16.95 17.24 2.08
C VAL A 294 18.17 16.61 1.41
N ALA A 295 18.04 15.35 1.00
CA ALA A 295 19.05 14.60 0.26
C ALA A 295 18.59 14.25 -1.16
N ALA A 296 17.33 13.82 -1.32
CA ALA A 296 16.75 13.48 -2.61
C ALA A 296 15.32 14.03 -2.73
N ASP A 297 14.91 14.38 -3.96
CA ASP A 297 13.52 14.64 -4.32
C ASP A 297 12.95 13.36 -4.97
N LEU A 298 11.76 12.92 -4.54
CA LEU A 298 11.12 11.69 -4.97
C LEU A 298 10.01 11.92 -6.00
N ALA A 299 9.75 13.16 -6.43
CA ALA A 299 8.69 13.49 -7.39
C ALA A 299 8.76 12.68 -8.70
N HIS A 300 9.95 12.24 -9.14
CA HIS A 300 10.07 11.30 -10.26
C HIS A 300 9.32 10.00 -9.95
N SER A 301 8.26 9.75 -10.71
CA SER A 301 7.33 8.61 -10.59
C SER A 301 6.35 8.65 -9.41
N LEU A 302 6.49 9.55 -8.43
CA LEU A 302 5.51 9.68 -7.33
C LEU A 302 4.60 10.92 -7.45
N LEU A 303 4.98 11.95 -8.22
CA LEU A 303 4.15 13.13 -8.43
C LEU A 303 4.03 13.49 -9.91
N SER A 304 2.78 13.52 -10.41
CA SER A 304 2.44 13.74 -11.82
C SER A 304 2.91 15.11 -12.32
N ARG A 305 3.18 15.25 -13.62
CA ARG A 305 3.26 16.60 -14.20
C ARG A 305 1.84 17.12 -14.37
N VAL A 306 1.61 18.38 -13.98
CA VAL A 306 0.31 19.05 -14.14
C VAL A 306 0.36 20.06 -15.29
N GLU A 307 1.52 20.64 -15.59
CA GLU A 307 1.72 21.58 -16.70
C GLU A 307 2.77 21.10 -17.74
N PRO A 308 2.56 21.39 -19.05
CA PRO A 308 1.39 22.08 -19.63
C PRO A 308 0.12 21.21 -19.59
N THR A 309 0.29 19.89 -19.71
CA THR A 309 -0.74 18.86 -19.68
C THR A 309 -0.57 17.97 -18.45
N VAL A 310 -1.68 17.46 -17.89
CA VAL A 310 -1.61 16.47 -16.81
C VAL A 310 -1.16 15.12 -17.39
N THR A 311 -0.13 14.50 -16.81
CA THR A 311 0.36 13.16 -17.23
C THR A 311 0.03 12.11 -16.18
N ALA A 312 -0.19 10.86 -16.62
CA ALA A 312 -0.62 9.78 -15.73
C ALA A 312 0.57 9.22 -14.92
N ILE A 313 0.35 9.01 -13.62
CA ILE A 313 1.20 8.17 -12.79
C ILE A 313 0.37 7.02 -12.21
N TRP A 314 0.89 5.82 -12.45
CA TRP A 314 0.40 4.53 -11.97
C TRP A 314 1.21 4.09 -10.72
N GLY A 315 0.66 3.22 -9.88
CA GLY A 315 1.40 2.58 -8.78
C GLY A 315 2.49 1.60 -9.26
N PHE A 316 3.11 0.87 -8.34
CA PHE A 316 4.35 0.12 -8.59
C PHE A 316 4.72 -0.78 -7.41
N ALA A 317 5.08 -2.05 -7.64
CA ALA A 317 5.45 -2.95 -6.53
C ALA A 317 6.87 -2.68 -5.97
N GLY A 318 7.60 -1.73 -6.56
CA GLY A 318 8.88 -1.28 -6.02
C GLY A 318 8.71 -0.26 -4.91
N HIS A 319 9.51 -0.39 -3.86
CA HIS A 319 9.34 0.32 -2.59
C HIS A 319 9.93 1.75 -2.65
N ARG A 320 9.27 2.63 -3.41
CA ARG A 320 9.76 3.99 -3.71
C ARG A 320 9.87 4.91 -2.50
N LEU A 321 9.18 4.58 -1.41
CA LEU A 321 9.24 5.26 -0.12
C LEU A 321 10.14 4.56 0.91
N SER A 322 10.85 3.49 0.55
CA SER A 322 11.84 2.85 1.43
C SER A 322 13.27 3.34 1.11
N PRO A 323 13.78 4.39 1.79
CA PRO A 323 15.19 4.76 1.69
C PRO A 323 16.09 3.65 2.27
N MET A 324 17.26 3.46 1.68
CA MET A 324 18.29 2.52 2.18
C MET A 324 19.57 3.28 2.51
N LEU A 325 20.32 2.80 3.50
CA LEU A 325 21.62 3.34 3.89
C LEU A 325 22.69 2.24 3.86
N ILE A 326 23.78 2.48 3.11
CA ILE A 326 24.95 1.58 3.08
C ILE A 326 26.24 2.32 3.45
N GLU A 327 27.24 1.58 3.95
CA GLU A 327 28.62 2.08 4.04
C GLU A 327 29.47 1.39 2.98
N GLN A 328 30.07 2.17 2.07
CA GLN A 328 30.99 1.62 1.07
C GLN A 328 32.33 2.36 1.09
N SER A 329 33.41 1.61 1.27
CA SER A 329 34.78 2.14 1.47
C SER A 329 34.88 3.16 2.61
N GLY A 330 34.13 2.97 3.71
CA GLY A 330 34.13 3.88 4.86
C GLY A 330 33.37 5.20 4.64
N ARG A 331 32.41 5.21 3.69
CA ARG A 331 31.63 6.40 3.32
C ARG A 331 30.12 6.07 3.30
N PRO A 332 29.26 6.92 3.89
CA PRO A 332 27.81 6.73 3.85
C PRO A 332 27.24 7.02 2.47
N TRP A 333 26.36 6.16 1.98
CA TRP A 333 25.51 6.40 0.82
C TRP A 333 24.03 6.26 1.20
N LEU A 334 23.21 7.15 0.64
CA LEU A 334 21.77 6.98 0.55
C LEU A 334 21.46 6.29 -0.78
N LEU A 335 20.62 5.26 -0.74
CA LEU A 335 20.02 4.63 -1.93
C LEU A 335 18.50 4.72 -1.85
N TRP A 336 17.83 4.69 -3.01
CA TRP A 336 16.36 4.65 -3.10
C TRP A 336 15.91 4.14 -4.47
N GLU A 337 14.69 3.63 -4.54
CA GLU A 337 14.08 3.14 -5.78
C GLU A 337 13.27 4.22 -6.51
N ARG A 338 13.19 4.12 -7.85
CA ARG A 338 12.21 4.81 -8.69
C ARG A 338 11.89 4.01 -9.94
N LYS A 339 10.76 4.29 -10.62
CA LYS A 339 10.52 3.76 -11.98
C LYS A 339 11.57 4.25 -12.98
N LEU A 340 11.93 3.42 -13.97
CA LEU A 340 12.74 3.89 -15.11
C LEU A 340 12.04 5.01 -15.91
N THR A 341 10.72 4.89 -16.08
CA THR A 341 9.86 5.90 -16.72
C THR A 341 8.84 6.41 -15.71
N SER A 342 8.79 7.72 -15.47
CA SER A 342 7.89 8.33 -14.47
C SER A 342 6.41 8.01 -14.72
N GLU A 343 6.02 7.97 -15.99
CA GLU A 343 4.66 7.71 -16.50
C GLU A 343 4.46 6.23 -16.88
N GLY A 344 5.41 5.36 -16.50
CA GLY A 344 5.36 3.92 -16.75
C GLY A 344 4.28 3.20 -15.94
N ARG A 345 3.90 2.00 -16.40
CA ARG A 345 2.95 1.10 -15.74
C ARG A 345 3.48 0.57 -14.42
N SER A 346 2.63 -0.13 -13.66
CA SER A 346 3.04 -0.83 -12.44
C SER A 346 4.02 -1.98 -12.69
N THR A 347 4.01 -2.54 -13.91
CA THR A 347 4.89 -3.63 -14.38
C THR A 347 6.24 -3.16 -14.93
N ASP A 348 6.40 -1.86 -15.21
CA ASP A 348 7.61 -1.36 -15.86
C ASP A 348 8.78 -1.32 -14.86
N PRO A 349 9.97 -1.89 -15.19
CA PRO A 349 11.06 -2.03 -14.24
C PRO A 349 11.56 -0.70 -13.64
N GLY A 350 11.99 -0.79 -12.39
CA GLY A 350 12.61 0.29 -11.65
C GLY A 350 14.11 0.44 -11.88
N ALA A 351 14.68 1.34 -11.11
CA ALA A 351 16.11 1.61 -11.02
C ALA A 351 16.50 1.99 -9.60
N LEU A 352 17.60 1.41 -9.12
CA LEU A 352 18.25 1.82 -7.88
C LEU A 352 19.06 3.09 -8.13
N LEU A 353 18.67 4.18 -7.47
CA LEU A 353 19.48 5.38 -7.36
C LEU A 353 20.32 5.34 -6.08
N GLY A 354 21.39 6.12 -6.06
CA GLY A 354 22.07 6.48 -4.82
C GLY A 354 22.99 7.69 -4.94
N MET A 355 23.46 8.18 -3.80
CA MET A 355 24.45 9.26 -3.70
C MET A 355 25.24 9.20 -2.38
N PRO A 356 26.51 9.64 -2.37
CA PRO A 356 27.30 9.73 -1.15
C PRO A 356 26.83 10.90 -0.27
N LEU A 357 26.62 10.65 1.03
CA LEU A 357 26.08 11.66 1.95
C LEU A 357 27.13 12.58 2.59
N ASP A 358 28.42 12.27 2.42
CA ASP A 358 29.56 13.04 2.91
C ASP A 358 29.96 14.22 2.00
N ARG A 359 29.24 14.43 0.89
CA ARG A 359 29.48 15.49 -0.11
C ARG A 359 28.24 16.33 -0.36
N ALA A 360 28.34 17.63 -0.09
CA ALA A 360 27.27 18.60 -0.36
C ALA A 360 27.07 18.91 -1.86
N ASP A 361 28.02 18.54 -2.71
CA ASP A 361 27.96 18.71 -4.17
C ASP A 361 27.57 17.42 -4.93
N ALA A 362 27.31 16.33 -4.20
CA ALA A 362 26.91 15.06 -4.79
C ALA A 362 25.57 15.18 -5.54
N GLN A 363 25.45 14.45 -6.65
CA GLN A 363 24.23 14.32 -7.44
C GLN A 363 23.78 12.86 -7.44
N PRO A 364 22.47 12.58 -7.59
CA PRO A 364 21.97 11.21 -7.77
C PRO A 364 22.62 10.53 -8.98
N VAL A 365 23.06 9.28 -8.78
CA VAL A 365 23.49 8.38 -9.87
C VAL A 365 22.62 7.12 -9.85
N ARG A 366 22.38 6.55 -11.02
CA ARG A 366 21.72 5.25 -11.19
C ARG A 366 22.76 4.15 -11.06
N ILE A 367 22.64 3.36 -10.01
CA ILE A 367 23.53 2.25 -9.68
C ILE A 367 23.10 0.98 -10.42
N ASP A 368 21.80 0.71 -10.45
CA ASP A 368 21.23 -0.49 -11.07
C ASP A 368 19.90 -0.17 -11.80
N SER A 369 19.44 -1.08 -12.66
CA SER A 369 18.17 -0.98 -13.40
C SER A 369 17.75 -2.30 -14.03
N GLY A 370 16.45 -2.58 -13.99
CA GLY A 370 15.85 -3.77 -14.61
C GLY A 370 15.07 -4.64 -13.64
N LEU A 371 15.24 -4.44 -12.33
CA LEU A 371 14.43 -5.07 -11.27
C LEU A 371 13.23 -4.18 -10.88
N VAL A 372 12.26 -4.78 -10.20
CA VAL A 372 11.16 -4.18 -9.44
C VAL A 372 11.37 -4.55 -7.97
N GLN A 373 11.24 -3.59 -7.05
CA GLN A 373 11.60 -3.73 -5.63
C GLN A 373 13.10 -3.96 -5.44
N TYR A 374 13.83 -2.96 -4.94
CA TYR A 374 15.27 -3.10 -4.65
C TYR A 374 15.54 -3.17 -3.14
N ASP A 375 16.43 -4.09 -2.76
CA ASP A 375 17.10 -4.14 -1.46
C ASP A 375 18.62 -4.27 -1.69
N ALA A 376 19.45 -3.76 -0.78
CA ALA A 376 20.88 -3.58 -1.02
C ALA A 376 21.75 -3.65 0.25
N ALA A 377 22.82 -4.44 0.20
CA ALA A 377 23.75 -4.64 1.32
C ALA A 377 25.22 -4.58 0.86
N THR A 378 26.11 -4.21 1.79
CA THR A 378 27.54 -4.00 1.51
C THR A 378 28.45 -4.99 2.28
N PRO A 379 28.72 -6.19 1.74
CA PRO A 379 29.72 -7.09 2.30
C PRO A 379 31.15 -6.54 2.14
N GLY A 380 31.54 -5.67 3.08
CA GLY A 380 32.87 -5.08 3.21
C GLY A 380 33.18 -4.01 2.16
N ALA A 381 33.40 -4.41 0.91
CA ALA A 381 33.78 -3.52 -0.19
C ALA A 381 32.88 -3.64 -1.42
N GLU A 382 32.20 -4.77 -1.59
CA GLU A 382 31.29 -5.01 -2.71
C GLU A 382 29.87 -4.50 -2.37
N LEU A 383 29.10 -4.16 -3.39
CA LEU A 383 27.67 -3.85 -3.26
C LEU A 383 26.87 -4.99 -3.88
N LEU A 384 26.00 -5.60 -3.07
CA LEU A 384 25.00 -6.55 -3.54
C LEU A 384 23.65 -5.85 -3.64
N VAL A 385 22.93 -6.17 -4.70
CA VAL A 385 21.58 -5.68 -5.00
C VAL A 385 20.70 -6.90 -5.21
N ALA A 386 19.59 -6.96 -4.48
CA ALA A 386 18.55 -7.96 -4.65
C ALA A 386 17.23 -7.29 -5.04
N GLY A 387 16.31 -8.07 -5.61
CA GLY A 387 15.00 -7.59 -6.03
C GLY A 387 14.28 -8.60 -6.89
N PHE A 388 13.13 -8.22 -7.45
CA PHE A 388 12.39 -9.06 -8.39
C PHE A 388 12.70 -8.69 -9.83
N ASP A 389 12.96 -9.66 -10.70
CA ASP A 389 13.04 -9.39 -12.15
C ASP A 389 11.63 -9.15 -12.76
N PRO A 390 11.51 -8.69 -14.02
CA PRO A 390 10.19 -8.44 -14.65
C PRO A 390 9.34 -9.70 -14.92
N THR A 391 9.81 -10.89 -14.50
CA THR A 391 9.07 -12.17 -14.47
C THR A 391 8.85 -12.67 -13.03
N HIS A 392 9.12 -11.80 -12.04
CA HIS A 392 9.01 -11.99 -10.59
C HIS A 392 9.85 -13.14 -10.01
N ASN A 393 11.02 -13.39 -10.61
CA ASN A 393 12.09 -14.13 -9.93
C ASN A 393 12.72 -13.23 -8.87
N LEU A 394 12.87 -13.72 -7.64
CA LEU A 394 13.77 -13.10 -6.68
C LEU A 394 15.20 -13.33 -7.16
N VAL A 395 15.93 -12.27 -7.47
CA VAL A 395 17.31 -12.31 -7.98
C VAL A 395 18.26 -11.55 -7.08
N VAL A 396 19.54 -11.94 -7.14
CA VAL A 396 20.65 -11.17 -6.56
C VAL A 396 21.76 -10.98 -7.58
N GLN A 397 22.30 -9.77 -7.62
CA GLN A 397 23.43 -9.38 -8.47
C GLN A 397 24.40 -8.46 -7.71
N ARG A 398 25.55 -8.20 -8.33
CA ARG A 398 26.62 -7.36 -7.79
C ARG A 398 26.69 -6.08 -8.61
N ALA A 399 26.57 -4.93 -7.95
CA ALA A 399 26.67 -3.62 -8.57
C ALA A 399 28.04 -2.97 -8.29
N GLU A 400 28.51 -2.11 -9.19
CA GLU A 400 29.71 -1.30 -8.99
C GLU A 400 29.37 0.19 -9.09
N LEU A 401 29.64 0.95 -8.01
CA LEU A 401 29.47 2.41 -8.01
C LEU A 401 30.35 3.13 -9.05
N GLY A 402 31.39 2.47 -9.56
CA GLY A 402 32.23 2.98 -10.65
C GLY A 402 31.52 3.01 -12.01
N ASP A 403 30.54 2.12 -12.22
CA ASP A 403 29.73 2.02 -13.43
C ASP A 403 28.41 2.83 -13.32
N ALA A 404 28.15 3.46 -12.17
CA ALA A 404 26.91 4.19 -11.91
C ALA A 404 26.74 5.38 -12.88
N GLN A 405 25.55 5.49 -13.48
CA GLN A 405 25.27 6.42 -14.57
C GLN A 405 24.63 7.73 -14.07
N PRO A 406 24.84 8.87 -14.73
CA PRO A 406 24.12 10.11 -14.43
C PRO A 406 22.59 9.93 -14.49
N VAL A 407 21.88 10.67 -13.65
CA VAL A 407 20.42 10.74 -13.64
C VAL A 407 19.95 12.01 -14.35
N GLU A 408 19.10 11.85 -15.36
CA GLU A 408 18.38 12.97 -15.97
C GLU A 408 17.45 13.64 -14.92
N PRO A 409 17.47 14.98 -14.79
CA PRO A 409 16.56 15.72 -13.91
C PRO A 409 15.08 15.52 -14.28
N PHE A 410 14.21 15.58 -13.27
CA PHE A 410 12.76 15.49 -13.44
C PHE A 410 12.07 16.68 -12.78
N ASP A 411 11.72 17.68 -13.60
CA ASP A 411 10.92 18.82 -13.13
C ASP A 411 9.42 18.46 -13.09
N VAL A 412 8.78 18.84 -11.99
CA VAL A 412 7.33 18.88 -11.79
C VAL A 412 6.83 20.33 -11.73
N THR A 413 5.79 20.62 -12.48
CA THR A 413 5.22 21.96 -12.67
C THR A 413 3.69 21.91 -12.58
N GLY A 414 3.08 23.04 -12.21
CA GLY A 414 1.63 23.17 -11.99
C GLY A 414 1.14 22.85 -10.57
N TRP A 415 2.03 22.44 -9.66
CA TRP A 415 1.74 22.20 -8.24
C TRP A 415 2.09 23.41 -7.37
N GLN A 416 1.28 23.67 -6.34
CA GLN A 416 1.54 24.63 -5.27
C GLN A 416 1.38 23.94 -3.90
N PRO A 417 2.21 24.22 -2.89
CA PRO A 417 2.02 23.70 -1.53
C PRO A 417 0.67 24.13 -0.93
N ILE A 418 0.05 23.25 -0.14
CA ILE A 418 -1.15 23.54 0.65
C ILE A 418 -1.06 22.94 2.05
N ASP A 419 -1.70 23.61 3.01
CA ASP A 419 -1.98 23.04 4.32
C ASP A 419 -3.27 22.19 4.24
N LEU A 420 -3.29 21.04 4.94
CA LEU A 420 -4.48 20.19 5.08
C LEU A 420 -4.81 20.02 6.58
N PRO A 421 -6.10 19.95 6.98
CA PRO A 421 -7.31 19.95 6.15
C PRO A 421 -7.64 21.31 5.52
N LEU A 422 -8.38 21.31 4.40
CA LEU A 422 -8.94 22.56 3.89
C LEU A 422 -9.97 23.15 4.88
N PRO A 423 -10.04 24.49 5.06
CA PRO A 423 -10.78 25.09 6.19
C PRO A 423 -12.29 24.85 6.22
N HIS A 424 -12.90 24.43 5.10
CA HIS A 424 -14.32 24.15 4.94
C HIS A 424 -14.66 22.65 4.91
N TRP A 425 -13.69 21.77 5.19
CA TRP A 425 -13.91 20.32 5.29
C TRP A 425 -14.29 19.86 6.70
N GLY A 426 -15.05 18.76 6.76
CA GLY A 426 -15.66 18.27 8.00
C GLY A 426 -16.87 19.10 8.43
N TYR A 427 -17.25 18.99 9.70
CA TYR A 427 -18.34 19.73 10.32
C TYR A 427 -17.96 20.19 11.72
N GLU A 428 -18.45 21.38 12.13
CA GLU A 428 -18.33 21.82 13.52
C GLU A 428 -19.14 20.90 14.47
N VAL A 429 -18.78 20.89 15.75
CA VAL A 429 -19.42 20.03 16.75
C VAL A 429 -20.91 20.38 16.87
N GLY A 430 -21.76 19.48 16.37
CA GLY A 430 -23.22 19.62 16.38
C GLY A 430 -23.84 20.27 15.14
N SER A 431 -23.06 20.72 14.14
CA SER A 431 -23.59 21.32 12.89
C SER A 431 -23.76 20.34 11.72
N ARG A 432 -23.39 19.07 11.91
CA ARG A 432 -23.53 17.99 10.91
C ARG A 432 -24.96 17.94 10.33
N PRO A 433 -25.14 17.93 8.99
CA PRO A 433 -26.46 17.89 8.36
C PRO A 433 -27.30 16.70 8.83
N SER A 434 -28.61 16.91 8.96
CA SER A 434 -29.52 15.85 9.43
C SER A 434 -30.93 15.99 8.86
N ILE A 435 -31.58 14.86 8.58
CA ILE A 435 -32.94 14.76 8.03
C ILE A 435 -33.74 13.69 8.76
N GLU A 436 -35.05 13.60 8.52
CA GLU A 436 -35.89 12.49 9.01
C GLU A 436 -36.23 11.51 7.88
N ILE A 437 -36.02 10.22 8.14
CA ILE A 437 -36.41 9.09 7.30
C ILE A 437 -37.18 8.13 8.20
N ASP A 438 -38.41 7.78 7.83
CA ASP A 438 -39.31 6.89 8.59
C ASP A 438 -39.45 7.23 10.09
N GLY A 439 -39.54 8.54 10.39
CA GLY A 439 -39.66 9.06 11.77
C GLY A 439 -38.38 8.93 12.61
N LYS A 440 -37.24 8.58 11.99
CA LYS A 440 -35.91 8.52 12.62
C LYS A 440 -35.02 9.62 12.06
N LYS A 441 -34.34 10.33 12.96
CA LYS A 441 -33.29 11.27 12.58
C LYS A 441 -32.06 10.53 12.03
N HIS A 442 -31.61 10.93 10.85
CA HIS A 442 -30.38 10.48 10.21
C HIS A 442 -29.45 11.68 10.00
N PHE A 443 -28.16 11.45 10.04
CA PHE A 443 -27.09 12.43 9.81
C PHE A 443 -26.32 12.10 8.54
N LEU A 444 -25.73 13.13 7.92
CA LEU A 444 -24.86 12.96 6.76
C LEU A 444 -23.44 12.62 7.18
N TYR A 445 -22.90 11.54 6.61
CA TYR A 445 -21.50 11.14 6.71
C TYR A 445 -20.87 11.04 5.32
N TRP A 446 -19.57 11.30 5.19
CA TRP A 446 -18.84 11.20 3.93
C TRP A 446 -17.93 9.99 3.91
N GLY A 447 -18.00 9.19 2.85
CA GLY A 447 -17.22 7.97 2.70
C GLY A 447 -16.48 7.88 1.37
N ASP A 448 -15.26 7.35 1.44
CA ASP A 448 -14.53 6.85 0.28
C ASP A 448 -14.44 5.32 0.40
N LEU A 449 -15.06 4.60 -0.53
CA LEU A 449 -15.40 3.18 -0.37
C LEU A 449 -14.48 2.23 -1.13
N HIS A 450 -13.43 2.77 -1.75
CA HIS A 450 -12.49 2.03 -2.57
C HIS A 450 -11.15 2.74 -2.57
N VAL A 451 -10.26 2.30 -1.68
CA VAL A 451 -8.87 2.78 -1.58
C VAL A 451 -7.93 1.57 -1.44
N HIS A 452 -6.71 1.71 -1.94
CA HIS A 452 -5.67 0.67 -1.92
C HIS A 452 -4.44 1.15 -1.15
N THR A 453 -3.66 0.23 -0.60
CA THR A 453 -2.45 0.52 0.21
C THR A 453 -1.22 -0.22 -0.33
N THR A 454 -0.07 -0.12 0.35
CA THR A 454 1.12 -0.96 0.08
C THR A 454 0.89 -2.47 0.25
N LEU A 455 -0.32 -2.91 0.62
CA LEU A 455 -0.76 -4.31 0.61
C LEU A 455 -1.13 -4.83 -0.81
N THR A 456 -1.17 -3.97 -1.84
CA THR A 456 -1.27 -4.38 -3.27
C THR A 456 -0.14 -3.78 -4.11
N ALA A 457 0.20 -4.43 -5.23
CA ALA A 457 1.36 -4.12 -6.07
C ALA A 457 1.23 -2.87 -6.96
N ASP A 458 0.04 -2.29 -7.10
CA ASP A 458 -0.21 -1.12 -7.95
C ASP A 458 -0.82 0.07 -7.20
N ALA A 459 -0.68 0.11 -5.88
CA ALA A 459 -1.00 1.25 -5.04
C ALA A 459 0.21 1.71 -4.22
N GLU A 460 -0.01 2.69 -3.35
CA GLU A 460 1.04 3.50 -2.73
C GLU A 460 0.54 4.06 -1.39
N GLY A 461 1.32 3.91 -0.32
CA GLY A 461 1.07 4.49 1.00
C GLY A 461 0.81 3.47 2.10
N GLU A 462 1.28 3.81 3.30
CA GLU A 462 1.17 2.93 4.46
C GLU A 462 -0.24 2.94 5.05
N VAL A 463 -0.64 1.81 5.65
CA VAL A 463 -2.04 1.62 6.08
C VAL A 463 -2.46 2.63 7.16
N ASP A 464 -1.56 2.97 8.09
CA ASP A 464 -1.78 4.01 9.10
C ASP A 464 -1.73 5.43 8.53
N GLU A 465 -0.88 5.68 7.53
CA GLU A 465 -0.86 6.94 6.77
C GLU A 465 -2.22 7.23 6.11
N LEU A 466 -2.75 6.30 5.31
CA LEU A 466 -4.05 6.50 4.65
C LEU A 466 -5.20 6.66 5.66
N MET A 467 -5.18 5.92 6.77
CA MET A 467 -6.20 6.01 7.82
C MET A 467 -6.21 7.38 8.51
N HIS A 468 -5.04 7.92 8.85
CA HIS A 468 -4.95 9.28 9.39
C HIS A 468 -5.22 10.33 8.32
N TYR A 469 -4.81 10.13 7.06
CA TYR A 469 -5.13 11.05 5.97
C TYR A 469 -6.66 11.18 5.81
N ALA A 470 -7.37 10.05 5.68
CA ALA A 470 -8.83 10.01 5.56
C ALA A 470 -9.52 10.73 6.73
N ARG A 471 -9.20 10.33 7.98
CA ARG A 471 -9.81 10.87 9.20
C ARG A 471 -9.48 12.35 9.43
N ASP A 472 -8.20 12.71 9.29
CA ASP A 472 -7.65 13.96 9.85
C ASP A 472 -7.17 14.98 8.81
N LYS A 473 -6.78 14.59 7.58
CA LYS A 473 -6.44 15.54 6.49
C LYS A 473 -7.62 15.75 5.51
N ALA A 474 -8.28 14.69 5.05
CA ALA A 474 -9.46 14.77 4.16
C ALA A 474 -10.80 15.01 4.90
N LYS A 475 -10.84 14.76 6.23
CA LYS A 475 -12.05 14.84 7.07
C LYS A 475 -13.25 14.07 6.48
N ILE A 476 -13.00 12.85 6.01
CA ILE A 476 -14.07 11.88 5.71
C ILE A 476 -14.37 11.03 6.95
N ASP A 477 -15.59 10.53 7.03
CA ASP A 477 -16.13 9.79 8.18
C ASP A 477 -15.97 8.28 8.04
N VAL A 478 -15.94 7.79 6.79
CA VAL A 478 -15.91 6.37 6.43
C VAL A 478 -14.79 6.12 5.42
N VAL A 479 -14.01 5.06 5.60
CA VAL A 479 -13.09 4.54 4.58
C VAL A 479 -13.27 3.02 4.43
N VAL A 480 -12.97 2.48 3.24
CA VAL A 480 -12.93 1.03 3.04
C VAL A 480 -11.71 0.69 2.19
N MET A 481 -10.77 -0.07 2.77
CA MET A 481 -9.67 -0.65 2.00
C MET A 481 -10.22 -1.77 1.11
N GLN A 482 -9.83 -1.75 -0.15
CA GLN A 482 -10.36 -2.62 -1.21
C GLN A 482 -9.20 -3.25 -2.00
N GLU A 483 -8.18 -3.74 -1.29
CA GLU A 483 -7.01 -4.39 -1.91
C GLU A 483 -7.44 -5.44 -2.94
N ASN A 484 -6.78 -5.45 -4.10
CA ASN A 484 -7.19 -6.29 -5.24
C ASN A 484 -6.87 -7.76 -4.97
N ASP A 485 -7.83 -8.68 -5.14
CA ASP A 485 -7.60 -10.11 -4.86
C ASP A 485 -6.60 -10.79 -5.79
N ALA A 486 -6.33 -10.18 -6.94
CA ALA A 486 -5.22 -10.48 -7.84
C ALA A 486 -4.43 -9.22 -8.19
N SER A 487 -3.36 -9.38 -8.99
CA SER A 487 -2.82 -8.26 -9.77
C SER A 487 -2.45 -8.68 -11.20
N SER A 488 -2.91 -9.86 -11.64
CA SER A 488 -2.45 -10.51 -12.87
C SER A 488 -2.95 -9.90 -14.18
N TRP A 489 -3.92 -8.99 -14.17
CA TRP A 489 -4.29 -8.20 -15.36
C TRP A 489 -3.29 -7.09 -15.70
N LEU A 490 -2.39 -6.75 -14.76
CA LEU A 490 -1.43 -5.66 -14.97
C LEU A 490 -0.44 -5.97 -16.10
N ASP A 491 -0.21 -7.25 -16.40
CA ASP A 491 0.40 -7.71 -17.63
C ASP A 491 -0.46 -8.76 -18.34
N ALA A 492 -0.90 -8.47 -19.56
CA ALA A 492 -1.63 -9.41 -20.42
C ALA A 492 -0.71 -10.46 -21.10
N ASN A 493 0.57 -10.52 -20.69
CA ASN A 493 1.57 -11.46 -21.16
C ASN A 493 1.69 -12.68 -20.22
N ASP A 494 1.77 -13.87 -20.80
CA ASP A 494 2.08 -15.15 -20.11
C ASP A 494 3.40 -15.15 -19.29
N GLN A 495 4.21 -14.09 -19.33
CA GLN A 495 5.50 -14.00 -18.64
C GLN A 495 5.63 -12.73 -17.76
N GLY A 496 4.54 -11.99 -17.51
CA GLY A 496 4.60 -10.77 -16.70
C GLY A 496 4.85 -11.01 -15.20
N ALA A 497 5.46 -10.04 -14.53
CA ALA A 497 5.82 -10.11 -13.11
C ALA A 497 4.63 -10.53 -12.20
N TYR A 498 3.49 -9.86 -12.35
CA TYR A 498 2.32 -10.10 -11.49
C TYR A 498 1.48 -11.32 -11.90
N ARG A 499 2.01 -12.21 -12.76
CA ARG A 499 1.32 -13.45 -13.14
C ARG A 499 1.14 -14.34 -11.91
N ASN A 500 -0.12 -14.62 -11.58
CA ASN A 500 -0.53 -15.31 -10.35
C ASN A 500 -0.19 -14.54 -9.04
N GLN A 501 0.01 -13.22 -9.10
CA GLN A 501 -0.10 -12.41 -7.89
C GLN A 501 -1.55 -12.47 -7.39
N VAL A 502 -1.69 -12.72 -6.08
CA VAL A 502 -2.94 -12.71 -5.34
C VAL A 502 -2.74 -12.03 -4.00
N LEU A 503 -3.77 -11.39 -3.47
CA LEU A 503 -3.76 -10.82 -2.12
C LEU A 503 -3.56 -11.95 -1.10
N THR A 504 -2.40 -12.03 -0.47
CA THR A 504 -2.04 -13.15 0.40
C THR A 504 -2.90 -13.21 1.68
N ASP A 505 -2.86 -14.32 2.41
CA ASP A 505 -3.64 -14.45 3.65
C ASP A 505 -3.13 -13.47 4.72
N SER A 506 -1.83 -13.13 4.68
CA SER A 506 -1.22 -12.09 5.51
C SER A 506 -1.65 -10.67 5.16
N GLU A 507 -1.62 -10.26 3.89
CA GLU A 507 -2.08 -8.94 3.45
C GLU A 507 -3.56 -8.72 3.78
N TYR A 508 -4.43 -9.69 3.45
CA TYR A 508 -5.85 -9.57 3.77
C TYR A 508 -6.11 -9.55 5.29
N ALA A 509 -5.41 -10.39 6.06
CA ALA A 509 -5.53 -10.37 7.52
C ALA A 509 -5.05 -9.04 8.14
N LEU A 510 -4.13 -8.32 7.49
CA LEU A 510 -3.71 -6.98 7.90
C LEU A 510 -4.75 -5.93 7.54
N SER A 511 -5.29 -5.92 6.33
CA SER A 511 -6.41 -5.03 5.95
C SER A 511 -7.61 -5.18 6.91
N VAL A 512 -8.02 -6.41 7.21
CA VAL A 512 -9.12 -6.70 8.16
C VAL A 512 -8.74 -6.29 9.61
N TYR A 513 -7.47 -6.36 9.98
CA TYR A 513 -7.00 -5.94 11.29
C TYR A 513 -6.97 -4.40 11.43
N PHE A 514 -6.36 -3.68 10.46
CA PHE A 514 -6.19 -2.24 10.52
C PHE A 514 -7.51 -1.47 10.40
N SER A 515 -8.43 -1.92 9.54
CA SER A 515 -9.80 -1.35 9.47
C SER A 515 -10.52 -1.40 10.83
N ARG A 516 -10.37 -2.50 11.56
CA ARG A 516 -10.92 -2.66 12.92
C ARG A 516 -10.16 -1.81 13.96
N LYS A 517 -8.82 -1.74 13.87
CA LYS A 517 -7.95 -0.95 14.76
C LYS A 517 -8.26 0.56 14.70
N TYR A 518 -8.51 1.10 13.50
CA TYR A 518 -8.75 2.53 13.28
C TYR A 518 -10.21 2.95 13.36
N THR A 519 -11.14 2.00 13.52
CA THR A 519 -12.55 2.29 13.74
C THR A 519 -12.78 2.85 15.15
N GLU A 520 -13.17 4.12 15.20
CA GLU A 520 -13.55 4.86 16.41
C GLU A 520 -15.05 5.26 16.27
N PRO A 521 -16.01 4.43 16.70
CA PRO A 521 -17.43 4.69 16.50
C PRO A 521 -17.88 6.05 17.05
N GLY A 522 -18.59 6.83 16.22
CA GLY A 522 -18.93 8.23 16.48
C GLY A 522 -17.91 9.26 15.97
N ARG A 523 -16.70 8.84 15.57
CA ARG A 523 -15.63 9.70 15.03
C ARG A 523 -15.17 9.28 13.63
N PHE A 524 -14.89 8.00 13.41
CA PHE A 524 -14.36 7.47 12.14
C PHE A 524 -14.64 5.97 12.03
N VAL A 525 -14.98 5.48 10.83
CA VAL A 525 -15.29 4.06 10.58
C VAL A 525 -14.47 3.56 9.40
N ALA A 526 -13.61 2.57 9.63
CA ALA A 526 -12.93 1.87 8.56
C ALA A 526 -13.50 0.45 8.44
N LEU A 527 -14.13 0.13 7.31
CA LEU A 527 -14.74 -1.19 7.10
C LEU A 527 -13.72 -2.18 6.49
N PRO A 528 -13.73 -3.46 6.89
CA PRO A 528 -12.99 -4.50 6.19
C PRO A 528 -13.64 -4.85 4.85
N GLY A 529 -12.80 -5.06 3.83
CA GLY A 529 -13.19 -5.38 2.47
C GLY A 529 -11.99 -5.81 1.61
N TRP A 530 -12.27 -6.16 0.36
CA TRP A 530 -11.30 -6.37 -0.72
C TRP A 530 -12.01 -6.21 -2.06
N GLU A 531 -11.27 -5.85 -3.11
CA GLU A 531 -11.81 -5.86 -4.46
C GLU A 531 -11.73 -7.29 -5.03
N TRP A 532 -12.88 -7.88 -5.35
CA TRP A 532 -12.96 -9.10 -6.13
C TRP A 532 -12.82 -8.74 -7.61
N SER A 533 -11.66 -9.01 -8.21
CA SER A 533 -11.20 -8.34 -9.43
C SER A 533 -11.32 -9.22 -10.69
N ASP A 534 -12.56 -9.51 -11.09
CA ASP A 534 -12.84 -10.19 -12.36
C ASP A 534 -12.91 -9.24 -13.56
N ARG A 535 -12.10 -9.53 -14.60
CA ARG A 535 -12.11 -8.87 -15.90
C ARG A 535 -12.32 -9.87 -17.05
N THR A 536 -13.46 -10.55 -17.09
CA THR A 536 -13.86 -11.40 -18.24
C THR A 536 -13.75 -10.68 -19.60
N ASP A 537 -12.96 -11.26 -20.52
CA ASP A 537 -12.77 -10.76 -21.90
C ASP A 537 -14.02 -10.89 -22.79
N ASP A 538 -14.98 -11.75 -22.43
CA ASP A 538 -16.17 -12.08 -23.22
C ASP A 538 -17.49 -11.55 -22.64
N GLY A 539 -17.43 -10.86 -21.50
CA GLY A 539 -18.51 -10.02 -20.99
C GLY A 539 -19.66 -10.79 -20.35
N ASN A 540 -19.45 -11.27 -19.11
CA ASN A 540 -19.92 -10.55 -17.93
C ASN A 540 -19.90 -11.45 -16.67
N ALA A 541 -18.78 -11.45 -15.96
CA ALA A 541 -18.78 -10.87 -14.62
C ALA A 541 -17.78 -9.69 -14.61
N ASN A 542 -17.70 -8.96 -13.48
CA ASN A 542 -16.97 -7.70 -13.37
C ASN A 542 -16.62 -7.45 -11.89
N HIS A 543 -15.66 -6.57 -11.64
CA HIS A 543 -15.18 -6.17 -10.32
C HIS A 543 -16.29 -5.92 -9.27
N ARG A 544 -15.99 -6.23 -8.01
CA ARG A 544 -16.81 -5.80 -6.85
C ARG A 544 -15.96 -5.23 -5.73
N THR A 545 -16.38 -4.09 -5.21
CA THR A 545 -16.04 -3.75 -3.83
C THR A 545 -16.84 -4.67 -2.90
N VAL A 546 -16.17 -5.48 -2.08
CA VAL A 546 -16.83 -6.35 -1.09
C VAL A 546 -16.64 -5.74 0.30
N ILE A 547 -17.71 -5.60 1.08
CA ILE A 547 -17.72 -4.80 2.32
C ILE A 547 -18.45 -5.52 3.46
N PHE A 548 -17.85 -5.55 4.66
CA PHE A 548 -18.41 -6.14 5.88
C PHE A 548 -18.36 -5.17 7.06
N ALA A 549 -19.14 -5.45 8.10
CA ALA A 549 -19.09 -4.74 9.38
C ALA A 549 -19.22 -5.67 10.61
N GLY A 550 -19.20 -6.99 10.40
CA GLY A 550 -19.28 -8.00 11.47
C GLY A 550 -17.92 -8.52 11.91
N ASP A 551 -17.94 -9.38 12.94
CA ASP A 551 -16.73 -10.02 13.49
C ASP A 551 -15.99 -10.90 12.47
N THR A 552 -16.69 -11.37 11.44
CA THR A 552 -16.14 -12.10 10.29
C THR A 552 -16.09 -11.24 9.03
N ALA A 553 -14.95 -11.25 8.36
CA ALA A 553 -14.80 -10.87 6.97
C ALA A 553 -14.09 -12.05 6.26
N PRO A 554 -14.84 -13.00 5.70
CA PRO A 554 -14.28 -14.11 4.93
C PRO A 554 -14.04 -13.69 3.48
N MET A 555 -12.99 -14.23 2.85
CA MET A 555 -12.61 -13.90 1.47
C MET A 555 -12.73 -15.09 0.53
N ILE A 556 -13.13 -14.80 -0.71
CA ILE A 556 -12.99 -15.68 -1.89
C ILE A 556 -12.28 -14.84 -2.94
N ARG A 557 -11.25 -15.41 -3.59
CA ARG A 557 -10.45 -14.73 -4.61
C ARG A 557 -10.81 -15.23 -6.00
N HIS A 558 -11.06 -14.34 -6.95
CA HIS A 558 -11.35 -14.68 -8.34
C HIS A 558 -10.32 -15.66 -8.97
N PRO A 559 -8.99 -15.49 -8.83
CA PRO A 559 -8.02 -16.43 -9.42
C PRO A 559 -7.96 -17.81 -8.77
N GLU A 560 -8.59 -18.01 -7.60
CA GLU A 560 -8.64 -19.30 -6.91
C GLU A 560 -10.01 -19.98 -7.02
N GLU A 561 -11.11 -19.22 -7.15
CA GLU A 561 -12.48 -19.70 -7.28
C GLU A 561 -13.30 -18.74 -8.18
N ASP A 562 -13.47 -19.13 -9.45
CA ASP A 562 -14.26 -18.43 -10.47
C ASP A 562 -15.75 -18.87 -10.40
N ASP A 563 -16.38 -18.62 -9.23
CA ASP A 563 -17.83 -18.79 -9.03
C ASP A 563 -18.42 -17.56 -8.33
N PHE A 564 -19.05 -16.70 -9.12
CA PHE A 564 -19.71 -15.50 -8.65
C PHE A 564 -20.95 -15.78 -7.78
N GLU A 565 -21.64 -16.92 -7.94
CA GLU A 565 -22.75 -17.28 -7.06
C GLU A 565 -22.21 -17.79 -5.70
N ALA A 566 -21.05 -18.46 -5.67
CA ALA A 566 -20.35 -18.80 -4.43
C ALA A 566 -19.85 -17.55 -3.68
N LEU A 567 -19.36 -16.54 -4.41
CA LEU A 567 -19.09 -15.19 -3.85
C LEU A 567 -20.35 -14.60 -3.22
N CYS A 568 -21.47 -14.55 -3.94
CA CYS A 568 -22.74 -14.03 -3.42
C CYS A 568 -23.23 -14.80 -2.18
N ASP A 569 -23.20 -16.14 -2.20
CA ASP A 569 -23.59 -17.00 -1.07
C ASP A 569 -22.73 -16.71 0.18
N MET A 570 -21.42 -16.56 0.01
CA MET A 570 -20.49 -16.23 1.09
C MET A 570 -20.74 -14.82 1.65
N VAL A 571 -20.92 -13.81 0.79
CA VAL A 571 -21.18 -12.43 1.23
C VAL A 571 -22.53 -12.31 1.93
N GLU A 572 -23.57 -12.98 1.44
CA GLU A 572 -24.89 -13.02 2.08
C GLU A 572 -24.83 -13.75 3.44
N ALA A 573 -24.12 -14.89 3.53
CA ALA A 573 -23.99 -15.66 4.77
C ALA A 573 -23.20 -14.92 5.86
N ALA A 574 -22.13 -14.20 5.48
CA ALA A 574 -21.37 -13.33 6.38
C ALA A 574 -22.05 -11.96 6.61
N GLY A 575 -23.18 -11.71 5.95
CA GLY A 575 -23.96 -10.48 6.11
C GLY A 575 -23.27 -9.22 5.57
N GLY A 576 -22.37 -9.34 4.60
CA GLY A 576 -21.74 -8.22 3.90
C GLY A 576 -22.65 -7.57 2.85
N VAL A 577 -22.07 -6.72 2.00
CA VAL A 577 -22.69 -6.12 0.80
C VAL A 577 -21.61 -5.94 -0.28
N MET A 578 -22.01 -5.87 -1.55
CA MET A 578 -21.15 -5.57 -2.68
C MET A 578 -21.66 -4.33 -3.43
N ASN A 579 -20.73 -3.58 -4.04
CA ASN A 579 -21.06 -2.56 -5.03
C ASN A 579 -20.29 -2.82 -6.33
N SER A 580 -20.94 -2.62 -7.48
CA SER A 580 -20.31 -2.80 -8.79
C SER A 580 -19.49 -1.58 -9.20
N GLN A 581 -18.23 -1.82 -9.59
CA GLN A 581 -17.29 -0.80 -10.08
C GLN A 581 -17.34 -0.65 -11.60
N HIS A 582 -16.65 0.38 -12.13
CA HIS A 582 -16.34 0.58 -13.56
C HIS A 582 -17.61 0.79 -14.44
N PRO A 583 -17.52 1.22 -15.73
CA PRO A 583 -18.72 1.53 -16.52
C PRO A 583 -19.38 0.30 -17.17
N THR A 584 -18.76 -0.89 -17.11
CA THR A 584 -19.15 -2.11 -17.84
C THR A 584 -19.75 -3.20 -16.96
N PHE A 585 -20.29 -2.84 -15.79
CA PHE A 585 -20.78 -3.78 -14.78
C PHE A 585 -22.02 -4.61 -15.23
N ARG A 586 -22.09 -5.90 -14.86
CA ARG A 586 -23.34 -6.68 -14.84
C ARG A 586 -23.88 -6.70 -13.43
N LEU A 587 -25.15 -6.33 -13.23
CA LEU A 587 -25.85 -6.52 -11.96
C LEU A 587 -26.48 -7.91 -11.87
N VAL A 588 -26.57 -8.43 -10.65
CA VAL A 588 -27.37 -9.62 -10.31
C VAL A 588 -28.55 -9.28 -9.39
N ARG A 589 -29.53 -10.19 -9.28
CA ARG A 589 -30.68 -10.03 -8.37
C ARG A 589 -30.48 -10.78 -7.05
N ARG A 590 -29.32 -10.55 -6.44
CA ARG A 590 -28.87 -11.14 -5.17
C ARG A 590 -28.92 -10.07 -4.05
N PRO A 591 -29.47 -10.35 -2.85
CA PRO A 591 -29.45 -9.42 -1.72
C PRO A 591 -28.10 -8.81 -1.32
N CYS A 592 -26.96 -9.40 -1.69
CA CYS A 592 -25.65 -8.77 -1.51
C CYS A 592 -25.34 -7.65 -2.52
N GLU A 593 -25.93 -7.66 -3.72
CA GLU A 593 -25.67 -6.66 -4.78
C GLU A 593 -26.42 -5.36 -4.47
N GLY A 594 -25.76 -4.43 -3.77
CA GLY A 594 -26.41 -3.29 -3.15
C GLY A 594 -26.45 -2.02 -4.02
N ASN A 595 -25.33 -1.63 -4.64
CA ASN A 595 -25.17 -0.31 -5.23
C ASN A 595 -24.28 -0.34 -6.48
N ILE A 596 -24.32 0.74 -7.26
CA ILE A 596 -23.40 0.93 -8.40
C ILE A 596 -22.51 2.14 -8.17
N GLU A 597 -21.28 2.05 -8.64
CA GLU A 597 -20.38 3.18 -8.79
C GLU A 597 -20.79 4.02 -10.01
N VAL A 598 -21.14 5.29 -9.78
CA VAL A 598 -21.49 6.23 -10.86
C VAL A 598 -20.36 7.21 -11.19
N ALA A 599 -19.37 7.33 -10.29
CA ALA A 599 -18.14 8.10 -10.49
C ALA A 599 -17.00 7.54 -9.63
N ALA A 600 -15.81 7.47 -10.21
CA ALA A 600 -14.56 7.01 -9.58
C ALA A 600 -13.39 7.94 -9.96
N GLY A 601 -12.22 7.75 -9.35
CA GLY A 601 -10.97 8.41 -9.78
C GLY A 601 -10.56 8.08 -11.22
N TRP A 602 -11.13 7.01 -11.81
CA TRP A 602 -10.96 6.64 -13.22
C TRP A 602 -11.99 7.25 -14.18
N GLY A 603 -13.07 7.88 -13.70
CA GLY A 603 -14.05 8.53 -14.58
C GLY A 603 -15.43 8.78 -13.96
N VAL A 604 -16.20 9.71 -14.53
CA VAL A 604 -17.59 10.00 -14.15
C VAL A 604 -18.53 9.23 -15.08
N TYR A 605 -18.76 7.95 -14.78
CA TYR A 605 -19.45 7.01 -15.66
C TYR A 605 -20.88 7.41 -16.02
N ILE A 606 -21.62 8.05 -15.11
CA ILE A 606 -22.99 8.54 -15.35
C ILE A 606 -23.08 9.72 -16.34
N ASN A 607 -21.96 10.21 -16.87
CA ASN A 607 -21.95 11.10 -18.03
C ASN A 607 -22.17 10.37 -19.37
N ASP A 608 -21.95 9.04 -19.43
CA ASP A 608 -22.50 8.16 -20.47
C ASP A 608 -23.47 7.15 -19.81
N PRO A 609 -24.69 7.59 -19.48
CA PRO A 609 -25.57 6.85 -18.59
C PRO A 609 -26.25 5.65 -19.25
N ALA A 610 -25.99 5.35 -20.53
CA ALA A 610 -26.76 4.38 -21.32
C ALA A 610 -26.85 2.99 -20.65
N LYS A 611 -25.76 2.53 -20.02
CA LYS A 611 -25.74 1.28 -19.25
C LYS A 611 -26.59 1.38 -17.98
N ILE A 612 -26.31 2.40 -17.15
CA ILE A 612 -27.01 2.67 -15.88
C ILE A 612 -28.52 2.78 -16.09
N HIS A 613 -28.96 3.61 -17.05
CA HIS A 613 -30.37 3.80 -17.39
C HIS A 613 -31.02 2.51 -17.90
N SER A 614 -30.27 1.62 -18.57
CA SER A 614 -30.77 0.29 -18.96
C SER A 614 -31.05 -0.59 -17.74
N ASP A 615 -30.15 -0.61 -16.75
CA ASP A 615 -30.35 -1.40 -15.52
C ASP A 615 -31.50 -0.85 -14.64
N LEU A 616 -31.59 0.48 -14.51
CA LEU A 616 -32.72 1.13 -13.83
C LEU A 616 -34.05 0.81 -14.53
N SER A 617 -34.08 0.85 -15.86
CA SER A 617 -35.28 0.51 -16.66
C SER A 617 -35.61 -0.99 -16.64
N ALA A 618 -34.60 -1.85 -16.46
CA ALA A 618 -34.80 -3.26 -16.14
C ALA A 618 -35.29 -3.47 -14.68
N GLY A 619 -35.43 -2.41 -13.89
CA GLY A 619 -35.95 -2.48 -12.53
C GLY A 619 -35.00 -3.17 -11.56
N PHE A 620 -33.68 -3.03 -11.71
CA PHE A 620 -32.76 -3.25 -10.60
C PHE A 620 -33.01 -2.23 -9.48
N LYS A 621 -32.65 -2.58 -8.24
CA LYS A 621 -32.74 -1.69 -7.07
C LYS A 621 -31.33 -1.47 -6.55
N VAL A 622 -30.82 -0.26 -6.72
CA VAL A 622 -29.43 0.11 -6.43
C VAL A 622 -29.37 1.52 -5.87
N GLY A 623 -28.42 1.77 -4.97
CA GLY A 623 -27.97 3.13 -4.67
C GLY A 623 -26.89 3.57 -5.66
N PHE A 624 -26.67 4.89 -5.72
CA PHE A 624 -25.53 5.49 -6.40
C PHE A 624 -24.41 5.75 -5.39
N ALA A 625 -23.27 5.09 -5.59
CA ALA A 625 -22.02 5.29 -4.86
C ALA A 625 -21.01 6.03 -5.74
N ALA A 626 -20.02 6.67 -5.10
CA ALA A 626 -18.82 7.18 -5.75
C ALA A 626 -17.61 7.08 -4.81
N THR A 627 -16.44 6.91 -5.41
CA THR A 627 -15.19 6.49 -4.76
C THR A 627 -13.99 7.25 -5.33
N SER A 628 -12.82 7.17 -4.69
CA SER A 628 -11.57 7.49 -5.40
C SER A 628 -11.08 6.36 -6.29
N ASP A 629 -11.40 5.09 -5.99
CA ASP A 629 -10.71 3.92 -6.58
C ASP A 629 -9.18 4.15 -6.42
N GLY A 630 -8.80 4.42 -5.17
CA GLY A 630 -7.64 5.23 -4.83
C GLY A 630 -6.35 4.43 -4.79
N HIS A 631 -5.56 4.50 -5.86
CA HIS A 631 -4.20 3.93 -5.95
C HIS A 631 -3.11 4.91 -5.44
N ARG A 632 -3.45 5.86 -4.55
CA ARG A 632 -2.54 6.83 -3.92
C ARG A 632 -2.93 7.18 -2.48
N ARG A 633 -1.95 7.73 -1.76
CA ARG A 633 -1.97 8.25 -0.38
C ARG A 633 -2.99 9.36 -0.04
N ASN A 634 -3.96 9.64 -0.91
CA ASN A 634 -4.88 10.77 -0.80
C ASN A 634 -6.38 10.35 -0.73
N PRO A 635 -6.75 9.41 0.18
CA PRO A 635 -8.14 8.93 0.30
C PRO A 635 -9.11 10.06 0.65
N GLY A 636 -10.28 10.07 0.01
CA GLY A 636 -11.31 11.10 0.17
C GLY A 636 -11.06 12.41 -0.60
N VAL A 637 -10.02 12.47 -1.43
CA VAL A 637 -9.76 13.59 -2.37
C VAL A 637 -9.48 13.15 -3.82
N GLY A 638 -9.59 11.84 -4.12
CA GLY A 638 -9.35 11.26 -5.45
C GLY A 638 -10.49 11.43 -6.49
N GLY A 639 -11.50 12.27 -6.21
CA GLY A 639 -12.50 12.69 -7.20
C GLY A 639 -13.85 11.98 -7.22
N GLY A 640 -14.13 11.11 -6.26
CA GLY A 640 -15.47 10.61 -5.98
C GLY A 640 -15.68 10.44 -4.47
N LEU A 641 -16.90 10.70 -4.01
CA LEU A 641 -17.30 10.53 -2.61
C LEU A 641 -18.76 10.05 -2.52
N THR A 642 -19.01 9.14 -1.59
CA THR A 642 -20.35 8.70 -1.23
C THR A 642 -20.85 9.46 -0.01
N GLY A 643 -22.01 10.11 -0.14
CA GLY A 643 -22.74 10.70 0.99
C GLY A 643 -23.68 9.67 1.61
N PHE A 644 -23.58 9.45 2.91
CA PHE A 644 -24.33 8.45 3.69
C PHE A 644 -25.36 9.11 4.60
N TRP A 645 -26.60 8.62 4.60
CA TRP A 645 -27.61 8.98 5.60
C TRP A 645 -27.82 7.84 6.61
N ALA A 646 -27.27 8.02 7.81
CA ALA A 646 -27.27 7.01 8.88
C ALA A 646 -27.66 7.62 10.24
N PRO A 647 -28.27 6.87 11.18
CA PRO A 647 -28.64 7.40 12.50
C PRO A 647 -27.43 7.71 13.40
N GLU A 648 -26.30 7.07 13.16
CA GLU A 648 -25.05 7.16 13.92
C GLU A 648 -23.85 6.73 13.05
N LEU A 649 -22.63 7.10 13.44
CA LEU A 649 -21.40 6.67 12.76
C LEU A 649 -20.86 5.37 13.38
N THR A 650 -21.47 4.24 13.05
CA THR A 650 -21.04 2.91 13.49
C THR A 650 -20.90 1.96 12.29
N PRO A 651 -20.02 0.94 12.33
CA PRO A 651 -19.84 0.01 11.21
C PRO A 651 -21.15 -0.62 10.74
N ALA A 652 -21.98 -1.05 11.69
CA ALA A 652 -23.30 -1.61 11.41
C ALA A 652 -24.24 -0.59 10.74
N ALA A 653 -24.25 0.67 11.19
CA ALA A 653 -25.07 1.71 10.59
C ALA A 653 -24.61 2.09 9.16
N MET A 654 -23.30 2.09 8.89
CA MET A 654 -22.77 2.36 7.53
C MET A 654 -23.13 1.23 6.57
N LEU A 655 -22.89 -0.03 6.96
CA LEU A 655 -23.25 -1.21 6.15
C LEU A 655 -24.77 -1.28 5.91
N GLN A 656 -25.57 -0.95 6.92
CA GLN A 656 -27.02 -0.92 6.80
C GLN A 656 -27.51 0.23 5.90
N ALA A 657 -26.81 1.36 5.84
CA ALA A 657 -27.09 2.43 4.89
C ALA A 657 -26.78 2.02 3.44
N LEU A 658 -25.70 1.26 3.19
CA LEU A 658 -25.41 0.66 1.87
C LEU A 658 -26.52 -0.31 1.43
N LYS A 659 -27.00 -1.16 2.33
CA LYS A 659 -28.05 -2.17 2.04
C LYS A 659 -29.44 -1.59 1.82
N GLU A 660 -29.74 -0.46 2.44
CA GLU A 660 -31.00 0.26 2.26
C GLU A 660 -30.91 1.38 1.20
N HIS A 661 -29.76 1.48 0.50
CA HIS A 661 -29.46 2.52 -0.49
C HIS A 661 -29.64 3.97 0.04
N ARG A 662 -29.46 4.18 1.35
CA ARG A 662 -29.41 5.50 1.99
C ARG A 662 -28.07 6.21 1.71
N ILE A 663 -27.63 6.13 0.47
CA ILE A 663 -26.42 6.75 -0.04
C ILE A 663 -26.74 7.64 -1.23
N TYR A 664 -25.78 8.46 -1.64
CA TYR A 664 -25.79 9.17 -2.91
C TYR A 664 -24.36 9.51 -3.32
N ALA A 665 -24.17 9.89 -4.57
CA ALA A 665 -22.84 10.06 -5.16
C ALA A 665 -22.52 11.54 -5.45
N THR A 666 -21.25 11.92 -5.29
CA THR A 666 -20.68 13.15 -5.84
C THR A 666 -19.32 12.85 -6.46
N ASN A 667 -18.84 13.70 -7.38
CA ASN A 667 -17.47 13.62 -7.87
C ASN A 667 -16.48 14.42 -6.98
N GLY A 668 -16.59 14.24 -5.66
CA GLY A 668 -15.67 14.78 -4.65
C GLY A 668 -16.18 15.99 -3.85
N SER A 669 -17.22 16.69 -4.31
CA SER A 669 -17.82 17.76 -3.49
C SER A 669 -18.63 17.22 -2.31
N ARG A 670 -18.54 17.88 -1.16
CA ARG A 670 -19.30 17.55 0.06
C ARG A 670 -20.72 18.15 0.01
N LEU A 671 -21.41 17.97 -1.12
CA LEU A 671 -22.74 18.49 -1.44
C LEU A 671 -23.83 17.74 -0.68
N VAL A 672 -24.66 18.44 0.09
CA VAL A 672 -25.78 17.86 0.86
C VAL A 672 -27.00 17.68 -0.05
N LEU A 673 -27.53 16.46 -0.15
CA LEU A 673 -28.75 16.13 -0.93
C LEU A 673 -29.78 15.36 -0.08
N ASP A 674 -31.01 15.88 0.01
CA ASP A 674 -32.22 15.14 0.39
C ASP A 674 -33.24 15.30 -0.74
N ALA A 675 -33.63 14.19 -1.37
CA ALA A 675 -34.63 14.17 -2.42
C ALA A 675 -35.71 13.14 -2.10
N ARG A 676 -36.94 13.48 -2.47
CA ARG A 676 -38.12 12.68 -2.11
C ARG A 676 -39.13 12.60 -3.24
N ALA A 677 -39.90 11.53 -3.26
CA ALA A 677 -41.02 11.30 -4.16
C ALA A 677 -42.28 10.94 -3.35
N ASN A 678 -43.31 11.78 -3.39
CA ASN A 678 -44.46 11.78 -2.46
C ASN A 678 -44.06 11.65 -0.96
N GLY A 679 -42.88 12.20 -0.60
CA GLY A 679 -42.31 12.13 0.75
C GLY A 679 -41.46 10.88 1.05
N ALA A 680 -41.54 9.82 0.22
CA ALA A 680 -40.63 8.67 0.29
C ALA A 680 -39.21 9.09 -0.11
N PHE A 681 -38.18 8.52 0.52
CA PHE A 681 -36.80 8.96 0.41
C PHE A 681 -36.07 8.37 -0.82
N MET A 682 -35.01 9.02 -1.29
CA MET A 682 -34.16 8.51 -2.38
C MET A 682 -33.60 7.10 -2.07
N GLY A 683 -33.47 6.26 -3.10
CA GLY A 683 -33.07 4.85 -2.95
C GLY A 683 -34.22 3.89 -2.55
N THR A 684 -35.44 4.39 -2.34
CA THR A 684 -36.59 3.58 -1.92
C THR A 684 -37.58 3.24 -3.04
N ASP A 685 -38.40 2.22 -2.77
CA ASP A 685 -39.50 1.78 -3.62
C ASP A 685 -40.80 2.40 -3.12
N MET A 686 -41.66 2.86 -4.03
CA MET A 686 -42.95 3.48 -3.68
C MET A 686 -44.05 3.20 -4.71
N GLU A 687 -45.30 3.39 -4.29
CA GLU A 687 -46.47 3.31 -5.16
C GLU A 687 -47.20 4.66 -5.26
N ALA A 688 -47.78 4.95 -6.43
CA ALA A 688 -48.59 6.12 -6.70
C ALA A 688 -49.92 5.74 -7.35
N ALA A 689 -50.94 6.58 -7.17
CA ALA A 689 -52.28 6.41 -7.72
C ALA A 689 -52.77 7.69 -8.45
N GLY A 690 -51.83 8.43 -9.03
CA GLY A 690 -52.00 9.78 -9.55
C GLY A 690 -50.64 10.47 -9.71
N PRO A 691 -50.59 11.82 -9.67
CA PRO A 691 -49.35 12.57 -9.80
C PRO A 691 -48.28 12.19 -8.76
N VAL A 692 -47.02 12.43 -9.12
CA VAL A 692 -45.85 12.21 -8.26
C VAL A 692 -45.24 13.57 -7.94
N GLU A 693 -45.19 13.93 -6.67
CA GLU A 693 -44.50 15.10 -6.18
C GLU A 693 -43.02 14.76 -5.94
N LEU A 694 -42.13 15.36 -6.73
CA LEU A 694 -40.68 15.25 -6.56
C LEU A 694 -40.16 16.51 -5.86
N THR A 695 -39.47 16.35 -4.73
CA THR A 695 -38.76 17.43 -4.05
C THR A 695 -37.26 17.22 -4.02
N LEU A 696 -36.51 18.32 -3.95
CA LEU A 696 -35.08 18.34 -3.72
C LEU A 696 -34.73 19.46 -2.74
N HIS A 697 -33.93 19.13 -1.73
CA HIS A 697 -33.23 20.05 -0.85
C HIS A 697 -31.73 19.84 -1.06
N ALA A 698 -31.09 20.77 -1.77
CA ALA A 698 -29.66 20.73 -2.07
C ALA A 698 -28.91 21.86 -1.35
N ARG A 699 -27.76 21.58 -0.72
CA ARG A 699 -26.90 22.60 -0.11
C ARG A 699 -25.41 22.29 -0.26
N SER A 700 -24.68 23.21 -0.87
CA SER A 700 -23.21 23.16 -1.02
C SER A 700 -22.53 23.94 0.11
N PRO A 701 -21.35 23.50 0.61
CA PRO A 701 -20.59 24.24 1.62
C PRO A 701 -19.79 25.43 1.05
N GLN A 702 -19.58 25.51 -0.28
CA GLN A 702 -18.49 26.29 -0.87
C GLN A 702 -18.84 26.88 -2.25
N ALA A 703 -19.06 26.03 -3.27
CA ALA A 703 -19.41 26.45 -4.62
C ALA A 703 -20.92 26.68 -4.76
N LYS A 704 -21.36 27.64 -5.57
CA LYS A 704 -22.80 27.85 -5.84
C LYS A 704 -23.40 26.62 -6.53
N ILE A 705 -24.65 26.29 -6.23
CA ILE A 705 -25.46 25.42 -7.07
C ILE A 705 -25.91 26.25 -8.26
N VAL A 706 -25.56 25.85 -9.49
CA VAL A 706 -25.90 26.59 -10.72
C VAL A 706 -27.09 25.98 -11.46
N LYS A 707 -27.34 24.69 -11.28
CA LYS A 707 -28.46 23.96 -11.91
C LYS A 707 -28.82 22.71 -11.12
N ALA A 708 -30.09 22.33 -11.15
CA ALA A 708 -30.56 20.99 -10.81
C ALA A 708 -31.49 20.46 -11.89
N VAL A 709 -31.38 19.17 -12.20
CA VAL A 709 -32.12 18.47 -13.25
C VAL A 709 -32.77 17.22 -12.66
N LEU A 710 -34.05 17.03 -12.92
CA LEU A 710 -34.78 15.80 -12.63
C LEU A 710 -34.80 14.93 -13.89
N VAL A 711 -34.24 13.73 -13.79
CA VAL A 711 -34.28 12.70 -14.84
C VAL A 711 -35.38 11.69 -14.50
N ARG A 712 -36.18 11.29 -15.49
CA ARG A 712 -37.13 10.17 -15.39
C ARG A 712 -37.02 9.28 -16.62
N ASP A 713 -36.83 7.97 -16.41
CA ASP A 713 -36.79 6.94 -17.47
C ASP A 713 -35.75 7.19 -18.60
N GLY A 714 -34.79 8.08 -18.37
CA GLY A 714 -33.76 8.54 -19.32
C GLY A 714 -33.92 10.00 -19.75
N ASP A 715 -35.12 10.59 -19.67
CA ASP A 715 -35.42 11.95 -20.10
C ASP A 715 -35.14 12.99 -19.00
N GLU A 716 -34.50 14.13 -19.34
CA GLU A 716 -34.42 15.32 -18.47
C GLU A 716 -35.79 16.04 -18.45
N ILE A 717 -36.73 15.58 -17.61
CA ILE A 717 -38.12 16.07 -17.59
C ILE A 717 -38.29 17.46 -16.95
N PHE A 718 -37.36 17.88 -16.09
CA PHE A 718 -37.38 19.20 -15.46
C PHE A 718 -35.96 19.70 -15.15
N SER A 719 -35.74 21.01 -15.30
CA SER A 719 -34.47 21.67 -15.00
C SER A 719 -34.73 23.05 -14.38
N ALA A 720 -34.03 23.35 -13.29
CA ALA A 720 -34.06 24.65 -12.62
C ALA A 720 -32.65 25.24 -12.46
N PRO A 721 -32.44 26.54 -12.68
CA PRO A 721 -31.18 27.21 -12.35
C PRO A 721 -31.07 27.46 -10.83
N GLY A 722 -29.83 27.69 -10.37
CA GLY A 722 -29.52 28.23 -9.06
C GLY A 722 -28.47 29.35 -9.15
N ASP A 723 -28.35 30.14 -8.08
CA ASP A 723 -27.39 31.26 -7.99
C ASP A 723 -26.74 31.37 -6.59
N GLY A 724 -26.89 30.36 -5.73
CA GLY A 724 -26.47 30.39 -4.33
C GLY A 724 -26.07 29.04 -3.76
N LEU A 725 -25.76 28.99 -2.46
CA LEU A 725 -25.28 27.78 -1.77
C LEU A 725 -26.40 26.78 -1.41
N GLN A 726 -27.66 27.13 -1.60
CA GLN A 726 -28.82 26.28 -1.32
C GLN A 726 -29.84 26.40 -2.45
N LEU A 727 -30.48 25.28 -2.81
CA LEU A 727 -31.55 25.21 -3.80
C LEU A 727 -32.63 24.23 -3.32
N ASP A 728 -33.84 24.75 -3.14
CA ASP A 728 -35.03 23.99 -2.71
C ASP A 728 -36.05 23.95 -3.86
N LEU A 729 -36.47 22.75 -4.26
CA LEU A 729 -37.34 22.53 -5.42
C LEU A 729 -38.50 21.59 -5.10
N ARG A 730 -39.61 21.81 -5.80
CA ARG A 730 -40.80 20.95 -5.83
C ARG A 730 -41.35 20.94 -7.25
N TYR A 731 -41.56 19.75 -7.80
CA TYR A 731 -42.12 19.50 -9.12
C TYR A 731 -43.24 18.45 -9.02
N GLU A 732 -44.32 18.60 -9.79
CA GLU A 732 -45.36 17.59 -9.90
C GLU A 732 -45.28 16.97 -11.30
N ASP A 733 -44.96 15.68 -11.36
CA ASP A 733 -44.97 14.88 -12.57
C ASP A 733 -46.29 14.11 -12.71
N GLN A 734 -46.70 13.86 -13.96
CA GLN A 734 -47.86 13.04 -14.30
C GLN A 734 -47.40 11.89 -15.22
N PRO A 735 -46.69 10.89 -14.65
CA PRO A 735 -46.25 9.71 -15.39
C PRO A 735 -47.44 8.87 -15.88
N GLY A 736 -47.14 7.91 -16.77
CA GLY A 736 -48.11 6.89 -17.17
C GLY A 736 -48.40 5.87 -16.06
N GLN A 737 -49.26 4.90 -16.34
CA GLN A 737 -49.35 3.68 -15.52
C GLN A 737 -48.17 2.76 -15.85
N GLY A 738 -47.51 2.22 -14.82
CA GLY A 738 -46.34 1.37 -14.99
C GLY A 738 -45.26 1.58 -13.93
N PHE A 739 -44.06 1.08 -14.23
CA PHE A 739 -42.86 1.29 -13.43
C PHE A 739 -42.05 2.44 -14.03
N HIS A 740 -41.65 3.38 -13.19
CA HIS A 740 -40.86 4.56 -13.51
C HIS A 740 -39.72 4.72 -12.52
N TRP A 741 -38.60 5.32 -12.94
CA TRP A 741 -37.50 5.66 -12.03
C TRP A 741 -37.10 7.13 -12.15
N TYR A 742 -36.69 7.73 -11.04
CA TYR A 742 -36.35 9.17 -10.96
C TYR A 742 -35.05 9.40 -10.19
N TYR A 743 -34.19 10.31 -10.67
CA TYR A 743 -33.11 10.88 -9.86
C TYR A 743 -32.85 12.35 -10.20
N TRP A 744 -32.27 13.10 -9.26
CA TRP A 744 -31.77 14.45 -9.48
C TRP A 744 -30.27 14.43 -9.77
N ARG A 745 -29.85 15.14 -10.82
CA ARG A 745 -28.46 15.60 -11.01
C ARG A 745 -28.38 17.06 -10.53
N VAL A 746 -27.36 17.39 -9.76
CA VAL A 746 -27.09 18.75 -9.28
C VAL A 746 -25.70 19.18 -9.77
N GLU A 747 -25.63 20.38 -10.31
CA GLU A 747 -24.45 20.95 -10.97
C GLU A 747 -24.02 22.22 -10.19
N LEU A 748 -22.73 22.31 -9.84
CA LEU A 748 -22.13 23.41 -9.09
C LEU A 748 -21.30 24.33 -10.00
N GLU A 749 -20.99 25.53 -9.51
CA GLU A 749 -20.06 26.47 -10.14
C GLU A 749 -18.63 25.91 -10.08
N GLY A 750 -18.15 25.40 -11.22
CA GLY A 750 -16.83 24.80 -11.36
C GLY A 750 -16.75 23.92 -12.60
N GLU A 751 -15.65 23.18 -12.73
CA GLU A 751 -15.46 22.14 -13.74
C GLU A 751 -14.84 20.91 -13.08
N SER A 752 -14.93 19.76 -13.74
CA SER A 752 -14.20 18.55 -13.35
C SER A 752 -13.62 17.91 -14.59
N PRO A 753 -12.48 18.41 -15.10
CA PRO A 753 -11.84 17.85 -16.27
C PRO A 753 -11.38 16.42 -15.98
N ASP A 754 -11.50 15.54 -16.97
CA ASP A 754 -10.96 14.20 -16.87
C ASP A 754 -9.44 14.24 -17.12
N TYR A 755 -8.67 13.77 -16.13
CA TYR A 755 -7.22 13.65 -16.20
C TYR A 755 -6.83 12.18 -16.30
N PRO A 756 -5.74 11.85 -17.03
CA PRO A 756 -5.37 10.47 -17.31
C PRO A 756 -4.81 9.77 -16.06
N GLY A 757 -5.17 8.50 -15.88
CA GLY A 757 -4.86 7.74 -14.68
C GLY A 757 -5.78 8.08 -13.50
N ASN A 758 -5.42 7.63 -12.31
CA ASN A 758 -6.10 7.95 -11.06
C ASN A 758 -5.80 9.39 -10.61
N ILE A 759 -6.18 10.39 -11.41
CA ILE A 759 -6.05 11.82 -11.11
C ILE A 759 -7.40 12.45 -11.42
N LYS A 760 -7.97 13.19 -10.44
CA LYS A 760 -9.20 13.96 -10.57
C LYS A 760 -9.14 15.18 -9.66
N VAL A 761 -10.11 16.07 -9.79
CA VAL A 761 -10.28 17.21 -8.88
C VAL A 761 -10.82 16.76 -7.53
N ALA A 762 -10.28 17.31 -6.44
CA ALA A 762 -10.69 16.96 -5.07
C ALA A 762 -12.11 17.42 -4.72
N GLU A 763 -12.59 18.49 -5.38
CA GLU A 763 -13.87 19.14 -5.09
C GLU A 763 -14.68 19.31 -6.39
N GLY A 764 -15.12 18.19 -6.98
CA GLY A 764 -15.80 18.21 -8.27
C GLY A 764 -17.23 18.78 -8.24
N HIS A 765 -17.67 19.26 -9.40
CA HIS A 765 -18.86 20.10 -9.56
C HIS A 765 -20.20 19.36 -9.69
N LEU A 766 -20.27 18.04 -9.47
CA LEU A 766 -21.45 17.20 -9.77
C LEU A 766 -21.87 16.31 -8.60
N GLY A 767 -23.18 16.13 -8.44
CA GLY A 767 -23.77 15.14 -7.54
C GLY A 767 -25.08 14.55 -8.06
N TRP A 768 -25.39 13.32 -7.62
CA TRP A 768 -26.54 12.54 -8.07
C TRP A 768 -27.20 11.84 -6.87
N THR A 769 -28.51 12.05 -6.69
CA THR A 769 -29.30 11.30 -5.69
C THR A 769 -29.44 9.84 -6.10
N SER A 770 -29.47 8.89 -5.16
CA SER A 770 -29.91 7.53 -5.48
C SER A 770 -31.32 7.51 -6.10
N PRO A 771 -31.64 6.57 -7.00
CA PRO A 771 -32.90 6.56 -7.72
C PRO A 771 -34.10 6.25 -6.81
N HIS A 772 -35.22 6.94 -7.04
CA HIS A 772 -36.54 6.50 -6.57
C HIS A 772 -37.11 5.50 -7.58
N ARG A 773 -37.77 4.45 -7.09
CA ARG A 773 -38.46 3.43 -7.92
C ARG A 773 -39.96 3.50 -7.67
N VAL A 774 -40.71 3.97 -8.67
CA VAL A 774 -42.11 4.38 -8.54
C VAL A 774 -43.01 3.47 -9.38
N THR A 775 -44.02 2.87 -8.77
CA THR A 775 -45.05 2.10 -9.48
C THR A 775 -46.39 2.84 -9.47
N VAL A 776 -46.87 3.25 -10.64
CA VAL A 776 -48.09 4.03 -10.84
C VAL A 776 -49.23 3.09 -11.26
N ARG A 777 -50.33 3.10 -10.51
CA ARG A 777 -51.44 2.13 -10.59
C ARG A 777 -52.64 2.55 -11.45
#